data_AF-A0A0F9UYH2-F1
#
_entry.id   AF-A0A0F9UYH2-F1
#
_cell.length_a   1.000
_cell.length_b   1.000
_cell.length_c   1.000
_cell.angle_alpha   90.00
_cell.angle_beta   90.00
_cell.angle_gamma   90.00
#
_symmetry.space_group_name_H-M   'P 1'
#
loop_
_entity.id
_entity.type
_entity.pdbx_description
1 polymer ?
#
loop_
_entity_poly.entity_id
_entity_poly.type
_entity_poly.pdbx_seq_one_letter_code
_entity_poly.pdbx_strand_id
1 'polypeptide(L)'
;MGFVSYPNLPAMNEGTVPPDGDPNSAIAMIGEAPARNEIAKGKPWVGPAGFVLEQCAHQAGLTRTEIYLTNVSKKPIEKNIEELIGRNGLTKLGEYWKDKLKEELQSVTANVLMPMGRLACYCLTGHQQITKYRGSILESTLLPGRKVIPAIHPSSALHGNFMVRYYIVEDMRRSVYQSTFPEIRLLERNYIIRPSWQDATDYIDNLRKERGTVSWDIEVTKNEVSCIGFAPNPTEAMCIPVDNYSPSQEGHVWRAIANLMEDPQVPKLGMNLIFDTSYILAHNRIQTKGYIDDIMIAHHILYPDFPKGLDFLVSFQCKGEPYYKDEGKQWKLNQIKDWGQWWTYNCKDCTHAFEVWDAIKHKITEDGFFHYYRETMKYFDPINFMVWKGIHVDPGAIKIEKERVERDIDKQQIELNTITGREFNVNSPKQCKEYFYEELKITPFTKYNKVKKTSSATLDDKSLERLAKGTTSRKPLQEAKLIQGIRGLRKLNSTYLDIGFDKDGRFRCAYNPRGTKNNRFASGKTIDGTGMNHQNLPLSFRSYLIPDDDRIFIEWDKVQAEWVVVAFVSGDANMIRVVERRLDAHAVSGSMITGLPIEYIKLEDKYVGHSRDPIDIEKARVELDKWCLANKPEWTREALSIVYPDAFWPRGYSIRQCGKHSNHGFNYDMQAARFALEYETDLDLSKRIYDGYHKGYPGLKHWYKRTQAQLDKNRTIENCYQDKRTFLGEWGDDLFKEAYDWNPQSTVSRNNKNGMTRLYNDRTPWMRPFELLLEGHDSNLGQAPFSNLRDLSKVIFTGIEHMHDVLEWEGRQFSIRTDCKIGFDWKNMIELKDLDFKQIGDLELELPGIIEQAKEKHEESRRSEIREASSPRIA
;
A
#
# COMPACT_ATOMS: atom_id res chain seq x y z
N MET A 1 5.97 25.17 -63.88
CA MET A 1 4.81 25.77 -64.59
C MET A 1 3.74 24.70 -64.70
N GLY A 2 2.52 24.99 -64.23
CA GLY A 2 1.37 24.09 -64.28
C GLY A 2 0.71 23.89 -62.90
N PHE A 3 -0.05 24.87 -62.43
CA PHE A 3 -0.98 24.70 -61.32
C PHE A 3 -2.17 23.87 -61.81
N VAL A 4 -2.40 22.70 -61.20
CA VAL A 4 -3.68 21.98 -61.30
C VAL A 4 -4.52 22.37 -60.09
N SER A 5 -5.57 23.14 -60.32
CA SER A 5 -6.56 23.51 -59.31
C SER A 5 -7.49 22.34 -59.03
N TYR A 6 -7.61 21.93 -57.76
CA TYR A 6 -8.66 21.01 -57.33
C TYR A 6 -10.00 21.75 -57.20
N PRO A 7 -11.15 21.13 -57.57
CA PRO A 7 -12.46 21.76 -57.47
C PRO A 7 -12.98 21.75 -56.03
N ASN A 8 -13.39 22.93 -55.56
CA ASN A 8 -14.39 23.20 -54.51
C ASN A 8 -14.50 22.18 -53.36
N LEU A 9 -13.72 22.39 -52.30
CA LEU A 9 -14.17 22.05 -50.94
C LEU A 9 -15.40 22.93 -50.62
N PRO A 10 -16.49 22.37 -50.08
CA PRO A 10 -17.65 23.18 -49.68
C PRO A 10 -17.23 24.19 -48.61
N ALA A 11 -17.81 25.38 -48.66
CA ALA A 11 -17.57 26.48 -47.73
C ALA A 11 -17.53 25.98 -46.27
N MET A 12 -16.51 26.40 -45.52
CA MET A 12 -16.38 26.09 -44.09
C MET A 12 -17.66 26.51 -43.36
N ASN A 13 -18.43 25.55 -42.86
CA ASN A 13 -19.53 25.82 -41.95
C ASN A 13 -18.95 26.40 -40.65
N GLU A 14 -19.50 27.53 -40.19
CA GLU A 14 -19.13 28.13 -38.90
C GLU A 14 -19.15 27.05 -37.79
N GLY A 15 -18.03 26.88 -37.09
CA GLY A 15 -17.92 25.98 -35.94
C GLY A 15 -17.54 24.51 -36.23
N THR A 16 -16.98 24.18 -37.41
CA THR A 16 -16.33 22.87 -37.64
C THR A 16 -14.81 22.95 -37.62
N VAL A 17 -14.14 21.92 -37.11
CA VAL A 17 -12.67 21.77 -37.13
C VAL A 17 -12.29 20.63 -38.07
N PRO A 18 -11.55 20.87 -39.16
CA PRO A 18 -11.08 19.82 -40.07
C PRO A 18 -9.94 18.99 -39.44
N PRO A 19 -9.61 17.83 -40.02
CA PRO A 19 -8.38 17.10 -39.67
C PRO A 19 -7.11 17.90 -40.01
N ASP A 20 -5.98 17.51 -39.43
CA ASP A 20 -4.65 18.11 -39.63
C ASP A 20 -3.58 17.01 -39.76
N GLY A 21 -2.48 17.28 -40.45
CA GLY A 21 -1.42 16.29 -40.72
C GLY A 21 -1.50 15.64 -42.12
N ASP A 22 -0.48 14.86 -42.48
CA ASP A 22 -0.38 14.21 -43.80
C ASP A 22 -1.30 12.97 -43.88
N PRO A 23 -2.24 12.90 -44.85
CA PRO A 23 -3.06 11.70 -45.09
C PRO A 23 -2.25 10.43 -45.39
N ASN A 24 -0.98 10.55 -45.75
CA ASN A 24 -0.07 9.42 -45.98
C ASN A 24 0.63 8.93 -44.71
N SER A 25 0.35 9.53 -43.55
CA SER A 25 0.92 9.11 -42.27
C SER A 25 0.51 7.68 -41.93
N ALA A 26 1.45 6.89 -41.41
CA ALA A 26 1.18 5.51 -41.00
C ALA A 26 0.28 5.42 -39.75
N ILE A 27 0.20 6.51 -38.96
CA ILE A 27 -0.58 6.60 -37.73
C ILE A 27 -1.64 7.69 -37.86
N ALA A 28 -2.88 7.35 -37.52
CA ALA A 28 -3.95 8.32 -37.29
C ALA A 28 -4.34 8.33 -35.81
N MET A 29 -4.38 9.50 -35.16
CA MET A 29 -4.91 9.66 -33.80
C MET A 29 -6.28 10.34 -33.86
N ILE A 30 -7.26 9.72 -33.19
CA ILE A 30 -8.68 10.08 -33.31
C ILE A 30 -9.22 10.48 -31.94
N GLY A 31 -9.53 11.76 -31.76
CA GLY A 31 -10.21 12.28 -30.56
C GLY A 31 -11.73 12.22 -30.65
N GLU A 32 -12.43 12.69 -29.61
CA GLU A 32 -13.89 12.64 -29.55
C GLU A 32 -14.55 13.79 -30.32
N ALA A 33 -14.21 15.04 -29.97
CA ALA A 33 -14.78 16.26 -30.54
C ALA A 33 -13.87 17.47 -30.24
N PRO A 34 -13.88 18.53 -31.08
CA PRO A 34 -13.07 19.72 -30.85
C PRO A 34 -13.50 20.52 -29.62
N ALA A 35 -12.53 21.02 -28.85
CA ALA A 35 -12.75 21.98 -27.78
C ALA A 35 -12.83 23.43 -28.27
N ARG A 36 -13.23 24.37 -27.39
CA ARG A 36 -13.34 25.81 -27.70
C ARG A 36 -12.07 26.40 -28.35
N ASN A 37 -10.90 25.99 -27.88
CA ASN A 37 -9.61 26.47 -28.41
C ASN A 37 -9.33 25.95 -29.83
N GLU A 38 -9.82 24.76 -30.15
CA GLU A 38 -9.66 24.15 -31.49
C GLU A 38 -10.57 24.85 -32.50
N ILE A 39 -11.79 25.21 -32.09
CA ILE A 39 -12.72 26.02 -32.89
C ILE A 39 -12.11 27.39 -33.19
N ALA A 40 -11.59 28.07 -32.16
CA ALA A 40 -11.00 29.40 -32.32
C ALA A 40 -9.78 29.42 -33.25
N LYS A 41 -9.01 28.32 -33.28
CA LYS A 41 -7.79 28.20 -34.11
C LYS A 41 -8.01 27.46 -35.43
N GLY A 42 -9.20 26.89 -35.65
CA GLY A 42 -9.51 26.07 -36.83
C GLY A 42 -8.64 24.81 -36.99
N LYS A 43 -8.04 24.31 -35.91
CA LYS A 43 -7.12 23.15 -35.93
C LYS A 43 -7.42 22.18 -34.78
N PRO A 44 -7.35 20.87 -34.98
CA PRO A 44 -7.61 19.89 -33.92
C PRO A 44 -6.43 19.80 -32.96
N TRP A 45 -6.68 19.44 -31.71
CA TRP A 45 -5.63 19.20 -30.70
C TRP A 45 -4.66 20.37 -30.46
N VAL A 46 -5.16 21.62 -30.38
CA VAL A 46 -4.36 22.84 -30.11
C VAL A 46 -4.71 23.53 -28.77
N GLY A 47 -5.47 22.83 -27.92
CA GLY A 47 -5.80 23.22 -26.54
C GLY A 47 -4.94 22.50 -25.48
N PRO A 48 -5.28 22.59 -24.18
CA PRO A 48 -4.51 21.97 -23.10
C PRO A 48 -4.29 20.46 -23.26
N ALA A 49 -5.32 19.71 -23.69
CA ALA A 49 -5.18 18.28 -23.97
C ALA A 49 -4.24 18.02 -25.17
N GLY A 50 -4.28 18.89 -26.18
CA GLY A 50 -3.35 18.85 -27.32
C GLY A 50 -1.90 19.11 -26.93
N PHE A 51 -1.65 20.00 -25.97
CA PHE A 51 -0.30 20.19 -25.42
C PHE A 51 0.22 18.94 -24.72
N VAL A 52 -0.62 18.26 -23.93
CA VAL A 52 -0.25 16.97 -23.32
C VAL A 52 0.00 15.92 -24.38
N LEU A 53 -0.85 15.85 -25.41
CA LEU A 53 -0.67 14.94 -26.55
C LEU A 53 0.69 15.14 -27.20
N GLU A 54 1.06 16.39 -27.50
CA GLU A 54 2.32 16.75 -28.14
C GLU A 54 3.53 16.39 -27.27
N GLN A 55 3.46 16.62 -25.96
CA GLN A 55 4.50 16.19 -25.02
C GLN A 55 4.67 14.67 -25.02
N CYS A 56 3.56 13.91 -24.98
CA CYS A 56 3.61 12.45 -25.02
C CYS A 56 4.14 11.94 -26.38
N ALA A 57 3.70 12.53 -27.48
CA ALA A 57 4.14 12.18 -28.83
C ALA A 57 5.65 12.39 -28.98
N HIS A 58 6.17 13.53 -28.54
CA HIS A 58 7.60 13.81 -28.55
C HIS A 58 8.41 12.79 -27.73
N GLN A 59 7.93 12.41 -26.53
CA GLN A 59 8.58 11.39 -25.69
C GLN A 59 8.51 9.97 -26.29
N ALA A 60 7.52 9.71 -27.16
CA ALA A 60 7.40 8.49 -27.93
C ALA A 60 8.19 8.51 -29.25
N GLY A 61 8.87 9.62 -29.57
CA GLY A 61 9.64 9.79 -30.80
C GLY A 61 8.81 10.18 -32.01
N LEU A 62 7.62 10.77 -31.81
CA LEU A 62 6.74 11.24 -32.87
C LEU A 62 6.70 12.77 -32.93
N THR A 63 6.63 13.30 -34.15
CA THR A 63 6.29 14.70 -34.41
C THR A 63 4.85 14.84 -34.90
N ARG A 64 4.26 16.03 -34.75
CA ARG A 64 2.89 16.30 -35.21
C ARG A 64 2.69 16.03 -36.70
N THR A 65 3.72 16.27 -37.51
CA THR A 65 3.68 16.09 -38.98
C THR A 65 3.64 14.62 -39.41
N GLU A 66 4.05 13.70 -38.54
CA GLU A 66 4.03 12.25 -38.79
C GLU A 66 2.72 11.59 -38.35
N ILE A 67 1.76 12.39 -37.88
CA ILE A 67 0.49 11.92 -37.33
C ILE A 67 -0.66 12.58 -38.08
N TYR A 68 -1.60 11.76 -38.56
CA TYR A 68 -2.89 12.26 -39.01
C TYR A 68 -3.80 12.50 -37.80
N LEU A 69 -4.13 13.76 -37.51
CA LEU A 69 -4.88 14.17 -36.33
C LEU A 69 -6.32 14.52 -36.69
N THR A 70 -7.26 13.86 -36.03
CA THR A 70 -8.69 14.08 -36.29
C THR A 70 -9.56 13.85 -35.06
N ASN A 71 -10.86 14.14 -35.19
CA ASN A 71 -11.90 13.91 -34.19
C ASN A 71 -13.08 13.15 -34.84
N VAL A 72 -13.79 12.33 -34.06
CA VAL A 72 -15.03 11.67 -34.53
C VAL A 72 -16.07 12.73 -34.93
N SER A 73 -16.43 13.61 -34.00
CA SER A 73 -17.27 14.77 -34.31
C SER A 73 -16.40 15.93 -34.79
N LYS A 74 -16.74 16.54 -35.93
CA LYS A 74 -16.09 17.78 -36.38
C LYS A 74 -16.66 19.04 -35.72
N LYS A 75 -17.74 18.88 -34.95
CA LYS A 75 -18.40 19.94 -34.17
C LYS A 75 -18.18 19.73 -32.66
N PRO A 76 -18.14 20.82 -31.87
CA PRO A 76 -18.04 20.69 -30.42
C PRO A 76 -19.28 20.00 -29.86
N ILE A 77 -19.12 19.32 -28.73
CA ILE A 77 -20.22 18.74 -27.96
C ILE A 77 -20.85 19.86 -27.11
N GLU A 78 -22.17 20.03 -27.15
CA GLU A 78 -22.84 21.16 -26.51
C GLU A 78 -23.02 20.96 -25.00
N LYS A 79 -23.45 19.77 -24.57
CA LYS A 79 -23.68 19.42 -23.16
C LYS A 79 -22.70 18.35 -22.70
N ASN A 80 -22.76 17.17 -23.30
CA ASN A 80 -21.95 16.02 -22.87
C ASN A 80 -21.85 14.91 -23.94
N ILE A 81 -20.92 14.00 -23.71
CA ILE A 81 -20.59 12.92 -24.64
C ILE A 81 -21.77 11.95 -24.86
N GLU A 82 -22.77 11.92 -23.95
CA GLU A 82 -23.99 11.13 -24.10
C GLU A 82 -24.87 11.55 -25.31
N GLU A 83 -24.68 12.76 -25.85
CA GLU A 83 -25.28 13.17 -27.13
C GLU A 83 -24.84 12.30 -28.31
N LEU A 84 -23.64 11.72 -28.23
CA LEU A 84 -23.03 10.91 -29.28
C LEU A 84 -23.02 9.42 -28.91
N ILE A 85 -22.77 9.10 -27.64
CA ILE A 85 -22.69 7.71 -27.16
C ILE A 85 -23.31 7.53 -25.77
N GLY A 86 -24.45 6.85 -25.73
CA GLY A 86 -25.15 6.49 -24.49
C GLY A 86 -24.61 5.18 -23.88
N ARG A 87 -25.35 4.64 -22.89
CA ARG A 87 -25.05 3.32 -22.32
C ARG A 87 -25.24 2.17 -23.30
N ASN A 88 -26.20 2.31 -24.23
CA ASN A 88 -26.58 1.25 -25.17
C ASN A 88 -25.90 1.34 -26.55
N GLY A 89 -24.88 2.21 -26.70
CA GLY A 89 -24.19 2.42 -27.97
C GLY A 89 -24.34 3.85 -28.49
N LEU A 90 -24.11 4.03 -29.80
CA LEU A 90 -24.18 5.33 -30.46
C LEU A 90 -25.60 5.85 -30.56
N THR A 91 -25.75 7.16 -30.45
CA THR A 91 -27.00 7.85 -30.84
C THR A 91 -27.07 7.98 -32.36
N LYS A 92 -28.20 8.46 -32.90
CA LYS A 92 -28.30 8.79 -34.34
C LYS A 92 -27.22 9.78 -34.79
N LEU A 93 -26.89 10.76 -33.94
CA LEU A 93 -25.84 11.74 -34.23
C LEU A 93 -24.45 11.09 -34.15
N GLY A 94 -24.25 10.18 -33.20
CA GLY A 94 -23.02 9.38 -33.10
C GLY A 94 -22.78 8.49 -34.33
N GLU A 95 -23.81 7.81 -34.83
CA GLU A 95 -23.71 7.00 -36.06
C GLU A 95 -23.40 7.88 -37.28
N TYR A 96 -24.05 9.04 -37.40
CA TYR A 96 -23.72 10.01 -38.46
C TYR A 96 -22.23 10.38 -38.48
N TRP A 97 -21.67 10.72 -37.31
CA TRP A 97 -20.24 11.08 -37.23
C TRP A 97 -19.31 9.88 -37.44
N LYS A 98 -19.73 8.67 -37.05
CA LYS A 98 -18.99 7.44 -37.33
C LYS A 98 -18.93 7.16 -38.83
N ASP A 99 -20.03 7.35 -39.56
CA ASP A 99 -20.05 7.20 -41.02
C ASP A 99 -19.13 8.23 -41.70
N LYS A 100 -19.15 9.48 -41.24
CA LYS A 100 -18.22 10.51 -41.73
C LYS A 100 -16.76 10.23 -41.41
N LEU A 101 -16.48 9.69 -40.23
CA LEU A 101 -15.13 9.23 -39.88
C LEU A 101 -14.68 8.09 -40.79
N LYS A 102 -15.58 7.16 -41.15
CA LYS A 102 -15.27 6.07 -42.07
C LYS A 102 -14.89 6.58 -43.46
N GLU A 103 -15.71 7.47 -44.02
CA GLU A 103 -15.44 8.11 -45.32
C GLU A 103 -14.06 8.81 -45.32
N GLU A 104 -13.73 9.53 -44.25
CA GLU A 104 -12.44 10.20 -44.09
C GLU A 104 -11.28 9.21 -44.03
N LEU A 105 -11.33 8.25 -43.11
CA LEU A 105 -10.22 7.32 -42.87
C LEU A 105 -9.97 6.36 -44.05
N GLN A 106 -10.95 6.12 -44.92
CA GLN A 106 -10.75 5.40 -46.19
C GLN A 106 -9.75 6.09 -47.11
N SER A 107 -9.65 7.43 -47.05
CA SER A 107 -8.70 8.23 -47.84
C SER A 107 -7.30 8.36 -47.21
N VAL A 108 -7.13 7.87 -45.98
CA VAL A 108 -5.88 7.94 -45.21
C VAL A 108 -5.16 6.60 -45.27
N THR A 109 -3.84 6.59 -45.48
CA THR A 109 -3.04 5.34 -45.60
C THR A 109 -2.73 4.67 -44.27
N ALA A 110 -3.01 5.34 -43.14
CA ALA A 110 -2.72 4.87 -41.80
C ALA A 110 -3.15 3.40 -41.58
N ASN A 111 -2.17 2.56 -41.26
CA ASN A 111 -2.36 1.17 -40.88
C ASN A 111 -2.59 0.99 -39.37
N VAL A 112 -2.27 2.02 -38.57
CA VAL A 112 -2.57 2.10 -37.13
C VAL A 112 -3.52 3.26 -36.86
N LEU A 113 -4.67 2.93 -36.25
CA LEU A 113 -5.68 3.87 -35.79
C LEU A 113 -5.63 3.92 -34.25
N MET A 114 -5.34 5.09 -33.69
CA MET A 114 -5.18 5.29 -32.25
C MET A 114 -6.36 6.11 -31.70
N PRO A 115 -7.45 5.47 -31.26
CA PRO A 115 -8.56 6.18 -30.64
C PRO A 115 -8.19 6.67 -29.25
N MET A 116 -8.49 7.93 -29.00
CA MET A 116 -8.32 8.60 -27.71
C MET A 116 -9.69 9.04 -27.22
N GLY A 117 -10.23 8.31 -26.25
CA GLY A 117 -11.57 8.56 -25.69
C GLY A 117 -12.59 7.46 -26.00
N ARG A 118 -13.68 7.47 -25.23
CA ARG A 118 -14.71 6.44 -25.24
C ARG A 118 -15.42 6.37 -26.59
N LEU A 119 -15.77 7.52 -27.17
CA LEU A 119 -16.47 7.58 -28.45
C LEU A 119 -15.62 7.01 -29.59
N ALA A 120 -14.39 7.49 -29.74
CA ALA A 120 -13.47 7.04 -30.79
C ALA A 120 -13.18 5.53 -30.68
N CYS A 121 -12.94 5.04 -29.47
CA CYS A 121 -12.73 3.61 -29.22
C CYS A 121 -13.94 2.79 -29.67
N TYR A 122 -15.15 3.21 -29.30
CA TYR A 122 -16.37 2.51 -29.68
C TYR A 122 -16.61 2.52 -31.20
N CYS A 123 -16.41 3.66 -31.86
CA CYS A 123 -16.58 3.77 -33.32
C CYS A 123 -15.66 2.82 -34.10
N LEU A 124 -14.44 2.60 -33.60
CA LEU A 124 -13.44 1.78 -34.29
C LEU A 124 -13.45 0.29 -33.91
N THR A 125 -13.96 -0.07 -32.72
CA THR A 125 -13.83 -1.43 -32.16
C THR A 125 -15.14 -2.03 -31.64
N GLY A 126 -16.15 -1.20 -31.37
CA GLY A 126 -17.35 -1.59 -30.62
C GLY A 126 -17.16 -1.66 -29.10
N HIS A 127 -15.95 -1.39 -28.57
CA HIS A 127 -15.68 -1.40 -27.14
C HIS A 127 -15.78 0.01 -26.51
N GLN A 128 -16.50 0.11 -25.38
CA GLN A 128 -16.68 1.39 -24.66
C GLN A 128 -15.65 1.63 -23.53
N GLN A 129 -14.97 0.59 -23.04
CA GLN A 129 -14.15 0.65 -21.82
C GLN A 129 -12.67 0.86 -22.15
N ILE A 130 -12.31 2.08 -22.60
CA ILE A 130 -10.96 2.36 -23.08
C ILE A 130 -9.84 2.01 -22.09
N THR A 131 -10.08 2.16 -20.78
CA THR A 131 -9.09 1.82 -19.75
C THR A 131 -8.74 0.34 -19.72
N LYS A 132 -9.64 -0.56 -20.17
CA LYS A 132 -9.37 -2.00 -20.29
C LYS A 132 -8.59 -2.35 -21.54
N TYR A 133 -8.93 -1.72 -22.67
CA TYR A 133 -8.39 -2.04 -23.98
C TYR A 133 -7.18 -1.17 -24.37
N ARG A 134 -6.76 -0.24 -23.51
CA ARG A 134 -5.62 0.63 -23.79
C ARG A 134 -4.36 -0.20 -24.06
N GLY A 135 -3.66 0.12 -25.13
CA GLY A 135 -2.45 -0.58 -25.52
C GLY A 135 -2.65 -1.95 -26.17
N SER A 136 -3.88 -2.50 -26.22
CA SER A 136 -4.17 -3.72 -26.96
C SER A 136 -4.05 -3.51 -28.47
N ILE A 137 -3.76 -4.57 -29.21
CA ILE A 137 -3.82 -4.57 -30.68
C ILE A 137 -5.13 -5.23 -31.10
N LEU A 138 -6.04 -4.42 -31.60
CA LEU A 138 -7.37 -4.86 -32.05
C LEU A 138 -7.50 -4.68 -33.56
N GLU A 139 -8.39 -5.44 -34.18
CA GLU A 139 -8.80 -5.17 -35.56
C GLU A 139 -9.93 -4.13 -35.58
N SER A 140 -9.89 -3.20 -36.55
CA SER A 140 -10.97 -2.22 -36.69
C SER A 140 -12.25 -2.87 -37.24
N THR A 141 -13.36 -2.68 -36.52
CA THR A 141 -14.70 -3.04 -37.01
C THR A 141 -15.21 -2.05 -38.06
N LEU A 142 -14.63 -0.83 -38.11
CA LEU A 142 -14.97 0.21 -39.07
C LEU A 142 -14.23 0.04 -40.41
N LEU A 143 -12.96 -0.38 -40.33
CA LEU A 143 -12.04 -0.58 -41.45
C LEU A 143 -11.26 -1.90 -41.28
N PRO A 144 -11.84 -3.05 -41.64
CA PRO A 144 -11.21 -4.37 -41.50
C PRO A 144 -9.79 -4.42 -42.07
N GLY A 145 -8.90 -5.16 -41.41
CA GLY A 145 -7.47 -5.23 -41.73
C GLY A 145 -6.60 -4.09 -41.17
N ARG A 146 -7.19 -3.01 -40.61
CA ARG A 146 -6.41 -1.96 -39.91
C ARG A 146 -6.31 -2.25 -38.42
N LYS A 147 -5.13 -1.96 -37.85
CA LYS A 147 -4.87 -2.08 -36.41
C LYS A 147 -5.50 -0.92 -35.65
N VAL A 148 -6.09 -1.21 -34.51
CA VAL A 148 -6.58 -0.23 -33.55
C VAL A 148 -5.84 -0.40 -32.24
N ILE A 149 -5.19 0.67 -31.77
CA ILE A 149 -4.47 0.69 -30.48
C ILE A 149 -5.08 1.78 -29.62
N PRO A 150 -6.04 1.45 -28.74
CA PRO A 150 -6.68 2.44 -27.90
C PRO A 150 -5.70 3.08 -26.92
N ALA A 151 -5.89 4.37 -26.62
CA ALA A 151 -5.09 5.10 -25.64
C ALA A 151 -5.96 6.03 -24.81
N ILE A 152 -5.61 6.25 -23.55
CA ILE A 152 -6.39 7.13 -22.68
C ILE A 152 -6.32 8.57 -23.22
N HIS A 153 -7.45 9.28 -23.19
CA HIS A 153 -7.51 10.65 -23.69
C HIS A 153 -6.60 11.59 -22.85
N PRO A 154 -5.75 12.44 -23.47
CA PRO A 154 -4.79 13.31 -22.77
C PRO A 154 -5.41 14.25 -21.72
N SER A 155 -6.69 14.62 -21.85
CA SER A 155 -7.40 15.41 -20.84
C SER A 155 -7.46 14.74 -19.46
N SER A 156 -7.41 13.40 -19.37
CA SER A 156 -7.37 12.69 -18.08
C SER A 156 -6.15 13.08 -17.24
N ALA A 157 -5.03 13.40 -17.87
CA ALA A 157 -3.82 13.87 -17.17
C ALA A 157 -3.98 15.26 -16.54
N LEU A 158 -4.91 16.09 -17.05
CA LEU A 158 -5.19 17.42 -16.53
C LEU A 158 -6.17 17.40 -15.35
N HIS A 159 -6.86 16.28 -15.13
CA HIS A 159 -7.92 16.14 -14.14
C HIS A 159 -7.50 15.22 -12.98
N GLY A 160 -6.26 15.38 -12.51
CA GLY A 160 -5.75 14.70 -11.31
C GLY A 160 -5.18 13.31 -11.54
N ASN A 161 -5.02 12.86 -12.78
CA ASN A 161 -4.37 11.59 -13.12
C ASN A 161 -3.11 11.79 -13.97
N PHE A 162 -2.15 12.56 -13.44
CA PHE A 162 -0.90 12.91 -14.11
C PHE A 162 -0.17 11.70 -14.72
N MET A 163 -0.22 10.57 -14.02
CA MET A 163 0.44 9.30 -14.37
C MET A 163 0.01 8.72 -15.72
N VAL A 164 -1.19 9.06 -16.20
CA VAL A 164 -1.69 8.60 -17.50
C VAL A 164 -0.78 9.02 -18.65
N ARG A 165 0.01 10.08 -18.50
CA ARG A 165 1.00 10.50 -19.52
C ARG A 165 1.96 9.36 -19.88
N TYR A 166 2.47 8.61 -18.90
CA TYR A 166 3.38 7.49 -19.14
C TYR A 166 2.70 6.34 -19.89
N TYR A 167 1.42 6.09 -19.59
CA TYR A 167 0.61 5.08 -20.27
C TYR A 167 0.44 5.43 -21.75
N ILE A 168 0.11 6.69 -22.03
CA ILE A 168 -0.05 7.22 -23.39
C ILE A 168 1.25 7.12 -24.17
N VAL A 169 2.39 7.49 -23.57
CA VAL A 169 3.71 7.39 -24.21
C VAL A 169 4.01 5.95 -24.63
N GLU A 170 3.71 4.97 -23.77
CA GLU A 170 3.95 3.56 -24.11
C GLU A 170 3.00 3.05 -25.20
N ASP A 171 1.73 3.48 -25.19
CA ASP A 171 0.78 3.17 -26.26
C ASP A 171 1.22 3.78 -27.60
N MET A 172 1.80 4.99 -27.57
CA MET A 172 2.35 5.65 -28.75
C MET A 172 3.59 4.94 -29.27
N ARG A 173 4.52 4.53 -28.40
CA ARG A 173 5.69 3.71 -28.80
C ARG A 173 5.26 2.39 -29.44
N ARG A 174 4.23 1.75 -28.90
CA ARG A 174 3.63 0.57 -29.52
C ARG A 174 3.05 0.89 -30.90
N SER A 175 2.37 2.03 -31.02
CA SER A 175 1.79 2.48 -32.29
C SER A 175 2.85 2.77 -33.34
N VAL A 176 3.98 3.38 -32.95
CA VAL A 176 5.16 3.56 -33.81
C VAL A 176 5.66 2.21 -34.31
N TYR A 177 5.93 1.27 -33.41
CA TYR A 177 6.41 -0.07 -33.79
C TYR A 177 5.43 -0.78 -34.73
N GLN A 178 4.14 -0.80 -34.39
CA GLN A 178 3.09 -1.47 -35.16
C GLN A 178 2.84 -0.78 -36.51
N SER A 179 3.14 0.51 -36.65
CA SER A 179 2.99 1.22 -37.92
C SER A 179 4.00 0.80 -39.00
N THR A 180 5.09 0.13 -38.61
CA THR A 180 6.15 -0.32 -39.53
C THR A 180 5.74 -1.48 -40.46
N PHE A 181 4.61 -2.14 -40.20
CA PHE A 181 4.06 -3.21 -41.03
C PHE A 181 2.53 -3.14 -41.06
N PRO A 182 1.84 -3.44 -42.18
CA PRO A 182 0.39 -3.33 -42.27
C PRO A 182 -0.36 -4.47 -41.58
N GLU A 183 0.23 -5.67 -41.52
CA GLU A 183 -0.46 -6.87 -41.00
C GLU A 183 -0.72 -6.81 -39.49
N ILE A 184 -1.72 -7.54 -39.03
CA ILE A 184 -1.94 -7.82 -37.60
C ILE A 184 -1.12 -9.06 -37.26
N ARG A 185 -0.14 -8.92 -36.37
CA ARG A 185 0.77 -10.01 -35.95
C ARG A 185 0.53 -10.32 -34.48
N LEU A 186 -0.27 -11.36 -34.21
CA LEU A 186 -0.47 -11.90 -32.86
C LEU A 186 0.45 -13.10 -32.66
N LEU A 187 0.87 -13.35 -31.42
CA LEU A 187 1.65 -14.53 -31.09
C LEU A 187 0.74 -15.75 -31.12
N GLU A 188 1.10 -16.77 -31.90
CA GLU A 188 0.36 -18.04 -31.90
C GLU A 188 0.71 -18.84 -30.65
N ARG A 189 -0.31 -19.34 -29.95
CA ARG A 189 -0.16 -20.06 -28.68
C ARG A 189 -0.83 -21.42 -28.73
N ASN A 190 -0.10 -22.44 -28.30
CA ASN A 190 -0.49 -23.83 -28.27
C ASN A 190 -0.84 -24.24 -26.84
N TYR A 191 -2.12 -24.51 -26.60
CA TYR A 191 -2.62 -24.87 -25.28
C TYR A 191 -3.13 -26.31 -25.24
N ILE A 192 -2.63 -27.06 -24.26
CA ILE A 192 -3.17 -28.38 -23.92
C ILE A 192 -4.09 -28.19 -22.71
N ILE A 193 -5.38 -28.42 -22.90
CA ILE A 193 -6.37 -28.39 -21.83
C ILE A 193 -6.92 -29.80 -21.61
N ARG A 194 -7.24 -30.11 -20.35
CA ARG A 194 -7.82 -31.41 -19.97
C ARG A 194 -6.98 -32.62 -20.46
N PRO A 195 -5.67 -32.66 -20.18
CA PRO A 195 -4.83 -33.81 -20.53
C PRO A 195 -5.29 -35.07 -19.79
N SER A 196 -4.94 -36.25 -20.32
CA SER A 196 -5.00 -37.48 -19.52
C SER A 196 -4.04 -37.37 -18.32
N TRP A 197 -4.26 -38.15 -17.26
CA TRP A 197 -3.38 -38.08 -16.10
C TRP A 197 -1.94 -38.48 -16.45
N GLN A 198 -1.75 -39.39 -17.41
CA GLN A 198 -0.42 -39.77 -17.91
C GLN A 198 0.24 -38.62 -18.66
N ASP A 199 -0.48 -37.98 -19.59
CA ASP A 199 0.06 -36.84 -20.34
C ASP A 199 0.44 -35.69 -19.40
N ALA A 200 -0.38 -35.46 -18.35
CA ALA A 200 -0.10 -34.47 -17.33
C ALA A 200 1.18 -34.80 -16.55
N THR A 201 1.34 -36.04 -16.07
CA THR A 201 2.54 -36.45 -15.33
C THR A 201 3.79 -36.43 -16.20
N ASP A 202 3.68 -36.89 -17.46
CA ASP A 202 4.80 -36.91 -18.41
C ASP A 202 5.24 -35.49 -18.75
N TYR A 203 4.30 -34.57 -18.95
CA TYR A 203 4.59 -33.16 -19.17
C TYR A 203 5.30 -32.54 -17.96
N ILE A 204 4.79 -32.73 -16.75
CA ILE A 204 5.41 -32.22 -15.51
C ILE A 204 6.83 -32.79 -15.32
N ASP A 205 7.01 -34.09 -15.55
CA ASP A 205 8.31 -34.73 -15.41
C ASP A 205 9.30 -34.23 -16.47
N ASN A 206 8.84 -33.92 -17.68
CA ASN A 206 9.68 -33.33 -18.73
C ASN A 206 10.11 -31.91 -18.36
N LEU A 207 9.19 -31.04 -17.89
CA LEU A 207 9.53 -29.71 -17.38
C LEU A 207 10.61 -29.79 -16.29
N ARG A 208 10.44 -30.73 -15.35
CA ARG A 208 11.40 -30.96 -14.28
C ARG A 208 12.78 -31.42 -14.77
N LYS A 209 12.82 -32.31 -15.77
CA LYS A 209 14.07 -32.81 -16.38
C LYS A 209 14.80 -31.73 -17.15
N GLU A 210 14.08 -30.88 -17.88
CA GLU A 210 14.64 -29.79 -18.67
C GLU A 210 15.27 -28.70 -17.81
N ARG A 211 14.74 -28.49 -16.59
CA ARG A 211 15.21 -27.48 -15.63
C ARG A 211 15.19 -26.05 -16.20
N GLY A 212 14.34 -25.83 -17.20
CA GLY A 212 13.99 -24.50 -17.68
C GLY A 212 13.18 -23.72 -16.63
N THR A 213 13.03 -22.42 -16.85
CA THR A 213 12.07 -21.64 -16.07
C THR A 213 10.66 -22.10 -16.41
N VAL A 214 9.83 -22.34 -15.39
CA VAL A 214 8.44 -22.75 -15.57
C VAL A 214 7.54 -21.67 -14.99
N SER A 215 6.74 -21.04 -15.85
CA SER A 215 5.65 -20.18 -15.38
C SER A 215 4.48 -21.03 -14.94
N TRP A 216 3.83 -20.65 -13.85
CA TRP A 216 2.69 -21.40 -13.30
C TRP A 216 1.68 -20.46 -12.63
N ASP A 217 0.45 -20.97 -12.51
CA ASP A 217 -0.69 -20.25 -11.92
C ASP A 217 -1.75 -21.27 -11.47
N ILE A 218 -2.38 -21.03 -10.32
CA ILE A 218 -3.48 -21.86 -9.82
C ILE A 218 -4.83 -21.14 -9.96
N GLU A 219 -5.86 -21.91 -10.26
CA GLU A 219 -7.24 -21.42 -10.19
C GLU A 219 -7.97 -22.06 -9.02
N VAL A 220 -8.60 -21.25 -8.16
CA VAL A 220 -9.28 -21.72 -6.95
C VAL A 220 -10.80 -21.61 -7.12
N THR A 221 -11.52 -22.69 -6.81
CA THR A 221 -12.98 -22.68 -6.68
C THR A 221 -13.39 -23.47 -5.44
N LYS A 222 -14.45 -23.04 -4.74
CA LYS A 222 -14.92 -23.71 -3.51
C LYS A 222 -13.83 -23.95 -2.44
N ASN A 223 -12.84 -23.06 -2.36
CA ASN A 223 -11.67 -23.17 -1.48
C ASN A 223 -10.80 -24.42 -1.76
N GLU A 224 -10.78 -24.90 -2.99
CA GLU A 224 -9.89 -25.96 -3.46
C GLU A 224 -9.24 -25.53 -4.78
N VAL A 225 -8.04 -26.07 -5.06
CA VAL A 225 -7.42 -25.89 -6.37
C VAL A 225 -8.27 -26.62 -7.40
N SER A 226 -8.79 -25.89 -8.39
CA SER A 226 -9.59 -26.44 -9.49
C SER A 226 -8.73 -26.88 -10.67
N CYS A 227 -7.72 -26.09 -11.01
CA CYS A 227 -6.71 -26.45 -12.00
C CYS A 227 -5.39 -25.73 -11.73
N ILE A 228 -4.31 -26.28 -12.30
CA ILE A 228 -2.98 -25.69 -12.27
C ILE A 228 -2.44 -25.62 -13.71
N GLY A 229 -1.92 -24.46 -14.07
CA GLY A 229 -1.29 -24.19 -15.36
C GLY A 229 0.21 -24.22 -15.26
N PHE A 230 0.87 -24.72 -16.30
CA PHE A 230 2.32 -24.66 -16.45
C PHE A 230 2.69 -24.25 -17.88
N ALA A 231 3.66 -23.35 -18.00
CA ALA A 231 4.19 -22.86 -19.28
C ALA A 231 5.74 -22.80 -19.25
N PRO A 232 6.44 -23.53 -20.14
CA PRO A 232 7.90 -23.44 -20.28
C PRO A 232 8.35 -22.21 -21.08
N ASN A 233 7.44 -21.58 -21.83
CA ASN A 233 7.73 -20.46 -22.72
C ASN A 233 6.47 -19.63 -23.00
N PRO A 234 6.59 -18.46 -23.69
CA PRO A 234 5.44 -17.62 -24.03
C PRO A 234 4.42 -18.23 -25.00
N THR A 235 4.69 -19.36 -25.65
CA THR A 235 3.83 -19.91 -26.70
C THR A 235 3.13 -21.20 -26.31
N GLU A 236 3.57 -21.89 -25.26
CA GLU A 236 3.08 -23.21 -24.91
C GLU A 236 2.66 -23.27 -23.44
N ALA A 237 1.50 -23.87 -23.17
CA ALA A 237 1.07 -24.18 -21.82
C ALA A 237 0.16 -25.40 -21.75
N MET A 238 0.18 -26.05 -20.60
CA MET A 238 -0.78 -27.07 -20.22
C MET A 238 -1.56 -26.63 -18.99
N CYS A 239 -2.89 -26.71 -19.05
CA CYS A 239 -3.77 -26.56 -17.89
C CYS A 239 -4.25 -27.95 -17.45
N ILE A 240 -3.95 -28.29 -16.20
CA ILE A 240 -4.23 -29.58 -15.56
C ILE A 240 -5.41 -29.38 -14.58
N PRO A 241 -6.63 -29.82 -14.93
CA PRO A 241 -7.77 -29.77 -14.01
C PRO A 241 -7.68 -30.95 -13.05
N VAL A 242 -7.48 -30.67 -11.76
CA VAL A 242 -7.13 -31.70 -10.77
C VAL A 242 -8.34 -32.55 -10.36
N ASP A 243 -9.56 -32.02 -10.49
CA ASP A 243 -10.82 -32.72 -10.18
C ASP A 243 -11.35 -33.63 -11.31
N ASN A 244 -10.65 -33.70 -12.44
CA ASN A 244 -11.04 -34.51 -13.61
C ASN A 244 -10.54 -35.96 -13.58
N TYR A 245 -9.90 -36.39 -12.50
CA TYR A 245 -9.25 -37.69 -12.38
C TYR A 245 -9.92 -38.57 -11.31
N SER A 246 -9.72 -39.89 -11.38
CA SER A 246 -10.06 -40.74 -10.22
C SER A 246 -9.10 -40.44 -9.06
N PRO A 247 -9.48 -40.66 -7.78
CA PRO A 247 -8.64 -40.30 -6.64
C PRO A 247 -7.21 -40.83 -6.68
N SER A 248 -7.01 -42.04 -7.22
CA SER A 248 -5.67 -42.63 -7.39
C SER A 248 -4.84 -41.87 -8.44
N GLN A 249 -5.47 -41.54 -9.57
CA GLN A 249 -4.83 -40.80 -10.66
C GLN A 249 -4.52 -39.36 -10.25
N GLU A 250 -5.44 -38.70 -9.54
CA GLU A 250 -5.21 -37.39 -8.94
C GLU A 250 -4.00 -37.42 -7.99
N GLY A 251 -3.87 -38.47 -7.17
CA GLY A 251 -2.69 -38.66 -6.31
C GLY A 251 -1.37 -38.77 -7.09
N HIS A 252 -1.36 -39.37 -8.28
CA HIS A 252 -0.19 -39.38 -9.16
C HIS A 252 0.14 -37.99 -9.70
N VAL A 253 -0.88 -37.24 -10.13
CA VAL A 253 -0.72 -35.87 -10.64
C VAL A 253 -0.19 -34.95 -9.54
N TRP A 254 -0.78 -34.95 -8.35
CA TRP A 254 -0.30 -34.14 -7.22
C TRP A 254 1.13 -34.48 -6.81
N ARG A 255 1.51 -35.76 -6.87
CA ARG A 255 2.90 -36.17 -6.61
C ARG A 255 3.87 -35.61 -7.65
N ALA A 256 3.50 -35.64 -8.93
CA ALA A 256 4.31 -35.04 -9.98
C ALA A 256 4.43 -33.51 -9.79
N ILE A 257 3.32 -32.83 -9.47
CA ILE A 257 3.30 -31.40 -9.15
C ILE A 257 4.23 -31.11 -7.97
N ALA A 258 4.11 -31.86 -6.86
CA ALA A 258 5.00 -31.70 -5.71
C ALA A 258 6.47 -31.89 -6.12
N ASN A 259 6.79 -32.92 -6.89
CA ASN A 259 8.15 -33.15 -7.38
C ASN A 259 8.72 -31.98 -8.18
N LEU A 260 7.91 -31.31 -9.01
CA LEU A 260 8.33 -30.12 -9.78
C LEU A 260 8.48 -28.89 -8.86
N MET A 261 7.47 -28.63 -8.04
CA MET A 261 7.39 -27.42 -7.19
C MET A 261 8.46 -27.42 -6.09
N GLU A 262 8.76 -28.59 -5.51
CA GLU A 262 9.75 -28.73 -4.45
C GLU A 262 11.19 -28.93 -4.96
N ASP A 263 11.41 -29.07 -6.28
CA ASP A 263 12.75 -29.19 -6.84
C ASP A 263 13.48 -27.83 -6.87
N PRO A 264 14.54 -27.63 -6.08
CA PRO A 264 15.22 -26.33 -6.02
C PRO A 264 15.96 -25.98 -7.32
N GLN A 265 16.14 -26.92 -8.24
CA GLN A 265 16.88 -26.72 -9.49
C GLN A 265 16.00 -26.23 -10.64
N VAL A 266 14.68 -26.22 -10.47
CA VAL A 266 13.73 -25.70 -11.45
C VAL A 266 13.32 -24.28 -11.03
N PRO A 267 13.60 -23.23 -11.82
CA PRO A 267 13.11 -21.88 -11.55
C PRO A 267 11.58 -21.77 -11.78
N LYS A 268 10.89 -21.07 -10.88
CA LYS A 268 9.45 -20.83 -10.93
C LYS A 268 9.17 -19.38 -11.28
N LEU A 269 8.24 -19.15 -12.18
CA LEU A 269 7.82 -17.83 -12.61
C LEU A 269 6.30 -17.69 -12.47
N GLY A 270 5.81 -16.48 -12.24
CA GLY A 270 4.38 -16.21 -12.28
C GLY A 270 4.04 -14.80 -11.86
N MET A 271 2.77 -14.59 -11.58
CA MET A 271 2.21 -13.31 -11.19
C MET A 271 1.62 -13.42 -9.79
N ASN A 272 2.04 -12.58 -8.84
CA ASN A 272 1.52 -12.60 -7.48
C ASN A 272 1.66 -13.98 -6.80
N LEU A 273 2.78 -14.66 -7.05
CA LEU A 273 3.06 -16.04 -6.60
C LEU A 273 2.98 -16.20 -5.09
N ILE A 274 3.09 -15.13 -4.30
CA ILE A 274 2.91 -15.21 -2.85
C ILE A 274 1.53 -15.80 -2.49
N PHE A 275 0.52 -15.56 -3.33
CA PHE A 275 -0.79 -16.18 -3.22
C PHE A 275 -0.70 -17.68 -3.48
N ASP A 276 -0.22 -18.07 -4.66
CA ASP A 276 -0.15 -19.46 -5.12
C ASP A 276 0.70 -20.32 -4.19
N THR A 277 1.89 -19.84 -3.81
CA THR A 277 2.81 -20.54 -2.91
C THR A 277 2.24 -20.71 -1.51
N SER A 278 1.57 -19.68 -0.97
CA SER A 278 0.92 -19.77 0.33
C SER A 278 -0.26 -20.74 0.27
N TYR A 279 -1.02 -20.73 -0.83
CA TYR A 279 -2.22 -21.53 -1.00
C TYR A 279 -1.92 -23.02 -1.03
N ILE A 280 -1.01 -23.45 -1.91
CA ILE A 280 -0.67 -24.87 -2.05
C ILE A 280 0.12 -25.40 -0.84
N LEU A 281 0.85 -24.53 -0.12
CA LEU A 281 1.47 -24.91 1.14
C LEU A 281 0.41 -25.21 2.21
N ALA A 282 -0.62 -24.36 2.33
CA ALA A 282 -1.69 -24.52 3.32
C ALA A 282 -2.61 -25.71 3.01
N HIS A 283 -3.03 -25.86 1.75
CA HIS A 283 -4.06 -26.83 1.34
C HIS A 283 -3.50 -28.17 0.85
N ASN A 284 -2.35 -28.15 0.16
CA ASN A 284 -1.78 -29.34 -0.48
C ASN A 284 -0.47 -29.81 0.19
N ARG A 285 0.08 -29.06 1.16
CA ARG A 285 1.36 -29.35 1.83
C ARG A 285 2.55 -29.40 0.89
N ILE A 286 2.48 -28.64 -0.21
CA ILE A 286 3.56 -28.55 -1.21
C ILE A 286 4.34 -27.27 -0.96
N GLN A 287 5.64 -27.38 -0.67
CA GLN A 287 6.49 -26.21 -0.47
C GLN A 287 7.22 -25.84 -1.77
N THR A 288 6.82 -24.73 -2.39
CA THR A 288 7.55 -24.22 -3.56
C THR A 288 8.98 -23.84 -3.17
N LYS A 289 9.97 -24.40 -3.86
CA LYS A 289 11.41 -24.20 -3.60
C LYS A 289 12.14 -23.75 -4.86
N GLY A 290 13.37 -23.28 -4.66
CA GLY A 290 14.27 -22.89 -5.73
C GLY A 290 14.15 -21.41 -6.08
N TYR A 291 14.58 -21.05 -7.28
CA TYR A 291 14.57 -19.67 -7.73
C TYR A 291 13.16 -19.25 -8.13
N ILE A 292 12.57 -18.30 -7.39
CA ILE A 292 11.22 -17.78 -7.66
C ILE A 292 11.33 -16.38 -8.28
N ASP A 293 10.64 -16.17 -9.38
CA ASP A 293 10.44 -14.88 -10.04
C ASP A 293 8.95 -14.52 -10.05
N ASP A 294 8.64 -13.31 -9.60
CA ASP A 294 7.29 -12.75 -9.62
C ASP A 294 7.28 -11.44 -10.42
N ILE A 295 6.49 -11.40 -11.49
CA ILE A 295 6.41 -10.23 -12.38
C ILE A 295 5.65 -9.06 -11.75
N MET A 296 4.75 -9.31 -10.79
CA MET A 296 4.07 -8.25 -10.03
C MET A 296 5.08 -7.49 -9.18
N ILE A 297 5.99 -8.21 -8.53
CA ILE A 297 7.03 -7.63 -7.68
C ILE A 297 8.04 -6.85 -8.54
N ALA A 298 8.47 -7.41 -9.67
CA ALA A 298 9.36 -6.74 -10.60
C ALA A 298 8.72 -5.46 -11.17
N HIS A 299 7.44 -5.53 -11.59
CA HIS A 299 6.68 -4.38 -12.05
C HIS A 299 6.53 -3.32 -10.96
N HIS A 300 6.21 -3.72 -9.72
CA HIS A 300 6.07 -2.79 -8.61
C HIS A 300 7.38 -2.02 -8.35
N ILE A 301 8.54 -2.68 -8.46
CA ILE A 301 9.83 -2.03 -8.22
C ILE A 301 10.13 -0.98 -9.29
N LEU A 302 9.87 -1.30 -10.56
CA LEU A 302 10.04 -0.35 -11.66
C LEU A 302 9.01 0.79 -11.63
N TYR A 303 7.77 0.46 -11.29
CA TYR A 303 6.61 1.35 -11.41
C TYR A 303 5.68 1.24 -10.18
N PRO A 304 6.10 1.74 -9.01
CA PRO A 304 5.35 1.56 -7.76
C PRO A 304 3.94 2.16 -7.80
N ASP A 305 3.76 3.25 -8.56
CA ASP A 305 2.51 4.00 -8.68
C ASP A 305 1.55 3.44 -9.76
N PHE A 306 1.98 2.45 -10.54
CA PHE A 306 1.17 1.89 -11.62
C PHE A 306 0.24 0.77 -11.13
N PRO A 307 -0.87 0.49 -11.85
CA PRO A 307 -1.68 -0.70 -11.63
C PRO A 307 -0.85 -1.98 -11.74
N LYS A 308 -1.20 -2.98 -10.93
CA LYS A 308 -0.43 -4.23 -10.78
C LYS A 308 -1.23 -5.44 -11.25
N GLY A 309 -2.29 -5.24 -12.03
CA GLY A 309 -3.06 -6.35 -12.61
C GLY A 309 -2.34 -6.92 -13.82
N LEU A 310 -2.42 -8.23 -14.03
CA LEU A 310 -1.79 -8.88 -15.18
C LEU A 310 -2.30 -8.30 -16.51
N ASP A 311 -3.57 -7.91 -16.60
CA ASP A 311 -4.12 -7.18 -17.75
C ASP A 311 -3.34 -5.90 -18.06
N PHE A 312 -3.06 -5.11 -17.02
CA PHE A 312 -2.29 -3.89 -17.19
C PHE A 312 -0.85 -4.20 -17.60
N LEU A 313 -0.19 -5.16 -16.95
CA LEU A 313 1.18 -5.55 -17.27
C LEU A 313 1.30 -6.05 -18.71
N VAL A 314 0.39 -6.89 -19.18
CA VAL A 314 0.33 -7.34 -20.58
C VAL A 314 0.15 -6.15 -21.50
N SER A 315 -0.82 -5.28 -21.22
CA SER A 315 -1.06 -4.08 -22.03
C SER A 315 0.09 -3.07 -22.04
N PHE A 316 1.00 -3.15 -21.07
CA PHE A 316 2.08 -2.20 -20.86
C PHE A 316 3.43 -2.75 -21.35
N GLN A 317 3.68 -4.05 -21.18
CA GLN A 317 4.97 -4.70 -21.46
C GLN A 317 4.96 -5.54 -22.73
N CYS A 318 3.83 -6.19 -23.06
CA CYS A 318 3.74 -7.05 -24.23
C CYS A 318 3.55 -6.24 -25.52
N LYS A 319 3.98 -6.82 -26.65
CA LYS A 319 4.00 -6.14 -27.95
C LYS A 319 2.84 -6.51 -28.87
N GLY A 320 2.10 -7.57 -28.54
CA GLY A 320 1.27 -8.29 -29.52
C GLY A 320 -0.16 -8.62 -29.11
N GLU A 321 -0.59 -8.44 -27.86
CA GLU A 321 -1.78 -9.15 -27.36
C GLU A 321 -3.05 -8.28 -27.21
N PRO A 322 -4.25 -8.80 -27.57
CA PRO A 322 -5.52 -8.20 -27.22
C PRO A 322 -5.88 -8.45 -25.75
N TYR A 323 -6.73 -7.59 -25.18
CA TYR A 323 -7.24 -7.80 -23.82
C TYR A 323 -8.08 -9.07 -23.72
N TYR A 324 -7.73 -9.97 -22.80
CA TYR A 324 -8.39 -11.28 -22.63
C TYR A 324 -9.03 -11.51 -21.24
N LYS A 325 -8.77 -10.65 -20.24
CA LYS A 325 -9.16 -10.90 -18.83
C LYS A 325 -10.67 -10.97 -18.56
N ASP A 326 -11.53 -10.48 -19.46
CA ASP A 326 -12.98 -10.65 -19.29
C ASP A 326 -13.43 -12.13 -19.50
N GLU A 327 -12.62 -12.96 -20.17
CA GLU A 327 -12.87 -14.41 -20.34
C GLU A 327 -12.89 -15.15 -18.99
N GLY A 328 -12.00 -14.77 -18.07
CA GLY A 328 -11.90 -15.32 -16.72
C GLY A 328 -12.89 -14.72 -15.72
N LYS A 329 -13.92 -13.97 -16.10
CA LYS A 329 -14.89 -13.40 -15.13
C LYS A 329 -16.10 -14.30 -14.83
N GLN A 330 -16.22 -15.44 -15.50
CA GLN A 330 -17.36 -16.36 -15.36
C GLN A 330 -17.48 -16.98 -13.95
N TRP A 331 -16.39 -17.05 -13.18
CA TRP A 331 -16.40 -17.59 -11.81
C TRP A 331 -17.12 -16.73 -10.77
N LYS A 332 -17.25 -15.40 -11.00
CA LYS A 332 -17.82 -14.45 -10.01
C LYS A 332 -19.28 -14.71 -9.63
N LEU A 333 -19.94 -15.67 -10.28
CA LEU A 333 -21.34 -16.05 -10.07
C LEU A 333 -21.52 -17.52 -9.67
N ASN A 334 -20.45 -18.27 -9.33
CA ASN A 334 -20.50 -19.72 -9.12
C ASN A 334 -21.12 -20.50 -10.30
N GLN A 335 -20.98 -19.96 -11.52
CA GLN A 335 -21.51 -20.57 -12.74
C GLN A 335 -20.44 -20.48 -13.83
N ILE A 336 -19.38 -21.29 -13.71
CA ILE A 336 -18.51 -21.57 -14.85
C ILE A 336 -19.40 -22.28 -15.88
N LYS A 337 -19.69 -21.58 -16.98
CA LYS A 337 -20.55 -22.10 -18.05
C LYS A 337 -19.74 -22.88 -19.08
N ASP A 338 -18.48 -22.47 -19.28
CA ASP A 338 -17.55 -23.10 -20.19
C ASP A 338 -16.22 -23.38 -19.48
N TRP A 339 -16.00 -24.65 -19.11
CA TRP A 339 -14.76 -25.11 -18.49
C TRP A 339 -13.57 -25.08 -19.46
N GLY A 340 -13.79 -25.26 -20.76
CA GLY A 340 -12.73 -25.18 -21.76
C GLY A 340 -12.14 -23.78 -21.85
N GLN A 341 -13.01 -22.77 -21.81
CA GLN A 341 -12.59 -21.37 -21.73
C GLN A 341 -11.85 -21.07 -20.41
N TRP A 342 -12.29 -21.63 -19.29
CA TRP A 342 -11.63 -21.48 -17.99
C TRP A 342 -10.19 -22.03 -17.99
N TRP A 343 -10.01 -23.25 -18.51
CA TRP A 343 -8.67 -23.85 -18.62
C TRP A 343 -7.78 -23.10 -19.62
N THR A 344 -8.35 -22.60 -20.71
CA THR A 344 -7.64 -21.75 -21.67
C THR A 344 -7.19 -20.44 -21.03
N TYR A 345 -8.02 -19.84 -20.16
CA TYR A 345 -7.69 -18.63 -19.43
C TYR A 345 -6.48 -18.84 -18.49
N ASN A 346 -6.42 -19.96 -17.77
CA ASN A 346 -5.27 -20.29 -16.92
C ASN A 346 -3.98 -20.52 -17.76
N CYS A 347 -4.07 -21.17 -18.92
CA CYS A 347 -2.95 -21.24 -19.88
C CYS A 347 -2.49 -19.85 -20.34
N LYS A 348 -3.42 -18.93 -20.63
CA LYS A 348 -3.11 -17.54 -20.99
C LYS A 348 -2.40 -16.84 -19.84
N ASP A 349 -2.82 -17.01 -18.59
CA ASP A 349 -2.15 -16.37 -17.45
C ASP A 349 -0.70 -16.83 -17.31
N CYS A 350 -0.43 -18.14 -17.46
CA CYS A 350 0.92 -18.67 -17.42
C CYS A 350 1.81 -18.13 -18.57
N THR A 351 1.33 -18.19 -19.82
CA THR A 351 2.14 -17.78 -20.96
C THR A 351 2.33 -16.26 -21.05
N HIS A 352 1.34 -15.47 -20.65
CA HIS A 352 1.49 -14.01 -20.57
C HIS A 352 2.41 -13.60 -19.42
N ALA A 353 2.38 -14.30 -18.28
CA ALA A 353 3.33 -14.03 -17.21
C ALA A 353 4.77 -14.25 -17.69
N PHE A 354 5.00 -15.28 -18.52
CA PHE A 354 6.28 -15.53 -19.17
C PHE A 354 6.69 -14.40 -20.12
N GLU A 355 5.81 -13.99 -21.05
CA GLU A 355 6.10 -12.92 -21.99
C GLU A 355 6.41 -11.58 -21.28
N VAL A 356 5.66 -11.26 -20.24
CA VAL A 356 5.89 -10.07 -19.42
C VAL A 356 7.26 -10.15 -18.74
N TRP A 357 7.66 -11.33 -18.27
CA TRP A 357 8.97 -11.52 -17.65
C TRP A 357 10.12 -11.27 -18.62
N ASP A 358 10.03 -11.78 -19.84
CA ASP A 358 11.04 -11.54 -20.88
C ASP A 358 11.24 -10.05 -21.14
N ALA A 359 10.16 -9.25 -21.10
CA ALA A 359 10.23 -7.80 -21.23
C ALA A 359 10.76 -7.10 -19.96
N ILE A 360 10.23 -7.43 -18.78
CA ILE A 360 10.56 -6.75 -17.52
C ILE A 360 11.98 -7.07 -17.04
N LYS A 361 12.43 -8.32 -17.19
CA LYS A 361 13.74 -8.78 -16.69
C LYS A 361 14.90 -7.99 -17.31
N HIS A 362 14.81 -7.68 -18.60
CA HIS A 362 15.76 -6.82 -19.28
C HIS A 362 15.77 -5.43 -18.65
N LYS A 363 14.59 -4.80 -18.58
CA LYS A 363 14.44 -3.43 -18.08
C LYS A 363 14.90 -3.26 -16.63
N ILE A 364 14.50 -4.17 -15.75
CA ILE A 364 14.86 -4.11 -14.32
C ILE A 364 16.37 -4.28 -14.11
N THR A 365 17.06 -4.97 -15.02
CA THR A 365 18.51 -5.13 -15.00
C THR A 365 19.21 -3.88 -15.50
N GLU A 366 18.83 -3.36 -16.67
CA GLU A 366 19.42 -2.15 -17.27
C GLU A 366 19.24 -0.91 -16.39
N ASP A 367 18.04 -0.73 -15.82
CA ASP A 367 17.74 0.41 -14.96
C ASP A 367 18.38 0.27 -13.56
N GLY A 368 19.06 -0.86 -13.29
CA GLY A 368 19.82 -1.11 -12.06
C GLY A 368 18.96 -1.41 -10.82
N PHE A 369 17.78 -2.00 -11.01
CA PHE A 369 16.84 -2.39 -9.95
C PHE A 369 16.90 -3.89 -9.61
N PHE A 370 17.63 -4.70 -10.38
CA PHE A 370 17.62 -6.16 -10.25
C PHE A 370 18.13 -6.65 -8.89
N HIS A 371 19.15 -6.00 -8.31
CA HIS A 371 19.61 -6.32 -6.95
C HIS A 371 18.46 -6.20 -5.94
N TYR A 372 17.79 -5.05 -5.91
CA TYR A 372 16.66 -4.79 -5.03
C TYR A 372 15.50 -5.78 -5.24
N TYR A 373 15.26 -6.18 -6.49
CA TYR A 373 14.29 -7.21 -6.82
C TYR A 373 14.64 -8.57 -6.22
N ARG A 374 15.87 -9.04 -6.39
CA ARG A 374 16.30 -10.35 -5.85
C ARG A 374 16.28 -10.38 -4.34
N GLU A 375 16.68 -9.28 -3.75
CA GLU A 375 16.59 -9.06 -2.33
C GLU A 375 15.16 -9.12 -1.80
N THR A 376 14.19 -8.55 -2.53
CA THR A 376 12.77 -8.66 -2.18
C THR A 376 12.26 -10.10 -2.23
N MET A 377 12.78 -10.89 -3.16
CA MET A 377 12.26 -12.25 -3.41
C MET A 377 12.71 -13.25 -2.34
N LYS A 378 13.74 -12.92 -1.55
CA LYS A 378 14.15 -13.69 -0.35
C LYS A 378 13.10 -13.68 0.77
N TYR A 379 12.10 -12.79 0.71
CA TYR A 379 11.07 -12.71 1.74
C TYR A 379 9.97 -13.76 1.59
N PHE A 380 9.89 -14.44 0.44
CA PHE A 380 8.80 -15.38 0.14
C PHE A 380 8.74 -16.54 1.15
N ASP A 381 9.86 -17.19 1.45
CA ASP A 381 9.88 -18.32 2.38
C ASP A 381 9.48 -17.93 3.81
N PRO A 382 10.06 -16.87 4.43
CA PRO A 382 9.58 -16.37 5.71
C PRO A 382 8.10 -16.01 5.71
N ILE A 383 7.59 -15.35 4.65
CA ILE A 383 6.17 -14.99 4.54
C ILE A 383 5.31 -16.25 4.48
N ASN A 384 5.60 -17.19 3.59
CA ASN A 384 4.87 -18.44 3.47
C ASN A 384 4.83 -19.21 4.80
N PHE A 385 5.95 -19.22 5.54
CA PHE A 385 6.00 -19.81 6.87
C PHE A 385 5.11 -19.08 7.89
N MET A 386 5.16 -17.74 7.96
CA MET A 386 4.31 -16.96 8.86
C MET A 386 2.82 -17.14 8.54
N VAL A 387 2.46 -17.13 7.25
CA VAL A 387 1.08 -17.39 6.79
C VAL A 387 0.66 -18.79 7.24
N TRP A 388 1.47 -19.81 6.96
CA TRP A 388 1.15 -21.19 7.29
C TRP A 388 1.05 -21.42 8.81
N LYS A 389 2.02 -20.91 9.58
CA LYS A 389 2.13 -21.14 11.02
C LYS A 389 1.03 -20.41 11.80
N GLY A 390 0.80 -19.12 11.54
CA GLY A 390 -0.19 -18.30 12.27
C GLY A 390 0.06 -18.19 13.78
N ILE A 391 -0.76 -17.40 14.47
CA ILE A 391 -0.69 -17.19 15.93
C ILE A 391 -1.89 -17.84 16.60
N HIS A 392 -1.68 -18.54 17.73
CA HIS A 392 -2.78 -19.15 18.47
C HIS A 392 -3.66 -18.08 19.14
N VAL A 393 -4.96 -18.33 19.20
CA VAL A 393 -5.96 -17.40 19.73
C VAL A 393 -6.65 -18.02 20.95
N ASP A 394 -6.96 -17.20 21.96
CA ASP A 394 -7.85 -17.58 23.06
C ASP A 394 -9.32 -17.19 22.72
N PRO A 395 -10.14 -18.10 22.17
CA PRO A 395 -11.53 -17.78 21.83
C PRO A 395 -12.41 -17.56 23.06
N GLY A 396 -12.03 -18.12 24.22
CA GLY A 396 -12.76 -17.95 25.47
C GLY A 396 -12.67 -16.52 25.97
N ALA A 397 -11.46 -15.96 25.96
CA ALA A 397 -11.22 -14.56 26.32
C ALA A 397 -11.97 -13.59 25.39
N ILE A 398 -11.96 -13.84 24.07
CA ILE A 398 -12.70 -13.02 23.10
C ILE A 398 -14.19 -13.01 23.37
N LYS A 399 -14.78 -14.17 23.71
CA LYS A 399 -16.20 -14.27 24.03
C LYS A 399 -16.56 -13.44 25.27
N ILE A 400 -15.75 -13.54 26.33
CA ILE A 400 -15.94 -12.77 27.57
C ILE A 400 -15.86 -11.26 27.29
N GLU A 401 -14.88 -10.85 26.50
CA GLU A 401 -14.72 -9.45 26.10
C GLU A 401 -15.90 -8.95 25.28
N LYS A 402 -16.45 -9.78 24.37
CA LYS A 402 -17.62 -9.43 23.58
C LYS A 402 -18.82 -9.09 24.47
N GLU A 403 -19.08 -9.92 25.48
CA GLU A 403 -20.14 -9.67 26.47
C GLU A 403 -19.90 -8.39 27.29
N ARG A 404 -18.63 -8.09 27.64
CA ARG A 404 -18.26 -6.86 28.34
C ARG A 404 -18.48 -5.61 27.49
N VAL A 405 -17.99 -5.63 26.25
CA VAL A 405 -18.13 -4.53 25.30
C VAL A 405 -19.60 -4.24 25.01
N GLU A 406 -20.46 -5.25 24.88
CA GLU A 406 -21.90 -5.07 24.72
C GLU A 406 -22.54 -4.37 25.93
N ARG A 407 -22.20 -4.76 27.17
CA ARG A 407 -22.65 -4.06 28.37
C ARG A 407 -22.20 -2.59 28.42
N ASP A 408 -20.95 -2.32 28.06
CA ASP A 408 -20.41 -0.96 28.06
C ASP A 408 -21.09 -0.07 27.00
N ILE A 409 -21.41 -0.64 25.84
CA ILE A 409 -22.19 0.03 24.79
C ILE A 409 -23.57 0.42 25.35
N ASP A 410 -24.27 -0.51 25.99
CA ASP A 410 -25.61 -0.25 26.54
C ASP A 410 -25.55 0.83 27.63
N LYS A 411 -24.58 0.73 28.54
CA LYS A 411 -24.37 1.71 29.62
C LYS A 411 -24.10 3.12 29.06
N GLN A 412 -23.17 3.25 28.12
CA GLN A 412 -22.87 4.56 27.51
C GLN A 412 -24.03 5.08 26.68
N GLN A 413 -24.82 4.21 26.04
CA GLN A 413 -26.01 4.62 25.29
C GLN A 413 -27.11 5.15 26.22
N ILE A 414 -27.32 4.53 27.39
CA ILE A 414 -28.26 5.01 28.42
C ILE A 414 -27.83 6.39 28.94
N GLU A 415 -26.55 6.56 29.26
CA GLU A 415 -26.00 7.86 29.69
C GLU A 415 -26.17 8.91 28.58
N LEU A 416 -25.86 8.55 27.33
CA LEU A 416 -26.04 9.44 26.18
C LEU A 416 -27.50 9.87 26.03
N ASN A 417 -28.44 8.92 26.06
CA ASN A 417 -29.88 9.19 25.93
C ASN A 417 -30.38 10.12 27.05
N THR A 418 -29.81 9.99 28.25
CA THR A 418 -30.14 10.84 29.40
C THR A 418 -29.67 12.28 29.18
N ILE A 419 -28.46 12.47 28.66
CA ILE A 419 -27.90 13.81 28.38
C ILE A 419 -28.59 14.47 27.20
N THR A 420 -28.89 13.72 26.13
CA THR A 420 -29.50 14.26 24.91
C THR A 420 -31.01 14.42 25.02
N GLY A 421 -31.65 13.77 26.00
CA GLY A 421 -33.10 13.72 26.16
C GLY A 421 -33.82 12.92 25.08
N ARG A 422 -33.09 12.18 24.23
CA ARG A 422 -33.66 11.34 23.16
C ARG A 422 -32.72 10.21 22.77
N GLU A 423 -33.29 9.14 22.22
CA GLU A 423 -32.53 8.06 21.61
C GLU A 423 -32.22 8.35 20.14
N PHE A 424 -30.99 8.10 19.71
CA PHE A 424 -30.62 8.08 18.29
C PHE A 424 -29.42 7.16 18.03
N ASN A 425 -29.33 6.69 16.79
CA ASN A 425 -28.24 5.82 16.35
C ASN A 425 -26.95 6.64 16.17
N VAL A 426 -26.00 6.43 17.08
CA VAL A 426 -24.69 7.10 17.06
C VAL A 426 -23.86 6.81 15.81
N ASN A 427 -24.12 5.71 15.11
CA ASN A 427 -23.44 5.38 13.84
C ASN A 427 -24.07 6.09 12.65
N SER A 428 -25.25 6.71 12.78
CA SER A 428 -25.89 7.48 11.72
C SER A 428 -25.31 8.90 11.70
N PRO A 429 -24.48 9.26 10.70
CA PRO A 429 -23.92 10.60 10.62
C PRO A 429 -25.01 11.65 10.43
N LYS A 430 -26.16 11.26 9.85
CA LYS A 430 -27.31 12.14 9.67
C LYS A 430 -27.92 12.53 11.02
N GLN A 431 -28.30 11.55 11.84
CA GLN A 431 -28.93 11.81 13.14
C GLN A 431 -28.01 12.56 14.10
N CYS A 432 -26.71 12.25 14.08
CA CYS A 432 -25.75 12.97 14.91
C CYS A 432 -25.57 14.43 14.44
N LYS A 433 -25.60 14.70 13.13
CA LYS A 433 -25.53 16.08 12.60
C LYS A 433 -26.80 16.88 12.91
N GLU A 434 -27.97 16.26 12.80
CA GLU A 434 -29.24 16.86 13.22
C GLU A 434 -29.14 17.32 14.68
N TYR A 435 -28.66 16.44 15.57
CA TYR A 435 -28.47 16.80 16.98
C TYR A 435 -27.46 17.95 17.19
N PHE A 436 -26.22 17.82 16.72
CA PHE A 436 -25.19 18.85 17.03
C PHE A 436 -25.41 20.16 16.27
N TYR A 437 -25.76 20.10 14.99
CA TYR A 437 -25.77 21.27 14.12
C TYR A 437 -27.13 21.93 14.00
N GLU A 438 -28.22 21.15 14.05
CA GLU A 438 -29.57 21.68 13.91
C GLU A 438 -30.22 21.93 15.27
N GLU A 439 -30.09 21.03 16.24
CA GLU A 439 -30.71 21.17 17.57
C GLU A 439 -29.85 22.03 18.50
N LEU A 440 -28.59 21.65 18.73
CA LEU A 440 -27.65 22.42 19.55
C LEU A 440 -27.10 23.67 18.84
N LYS A 441 -27.46 23.88 17.56
CA LYS A 441 -27.07 25.03 16.73
C LYS A 441 -25.56 25.27 16.67
N ILE A 442 -24.76 24.20 16.76
CA ILE A 442 -23.31 24.30 16.63
C ILE A 442 -22.94 24.50 15.16
N THR A 443 -22.02 25.42 14.88
CA THR A 443 -21.52 25.65 13.53
C THR A 443 -20.91 24.36 12.95
N PRO A 444 -21.36 23.89 11.77
CA PRO A 444 -20.87 22.64 11.20
C PRO A 444 -19.38 22.65 10.90
N PHE A 445 -18.68 21.60 11.33
CA PHE A 445 -17.36 21.30 10.78
C PHE A 445 -17.51 20.87 9.32
N THR A 446 -16.59 21.28 8.45
CA THR A 446 -16.63 20.93 7.03
C THR A 446 -15.38 20.18 6.61
N LYS A 447 -15.55 19.24 5.67
CA LYS A 447 -14.45 18.51 5.04
C LYS A 447 -14.43 18.82 3.56
N TYR A 448 -13.31 19.32 3.06
CA TYR A 448 -13.10 19.59 1.64
C TYR A 448 -12.80 18.29 0.90
N ASN A 449 -13.56 18.02 -0.15
CA ASN A 449 -13.32 16.92 -1.07
C ASN A 449 -12.48 17.44 -2.26
N LYS A 450 -11.20 17.06 -2.32
CA LYS A 450 -10.28 17.49 -3.40
C LYS A 450 -10.77 17.10 -4.81
N VAL A 451 -11.45 15.95 -4.95
CA VAL A 451 -11.93 15.43 -6.24
C VAL A 451 -13.15 16.22 -6.72
N LYS A 452 -14.14 16.40 -5.84
CA LYS A 452 -15.37 17.14 -6.15
C LYS A 452 -15.20 18.66 -6.04
N LYS A 453 -14.09 19.12 -5.47
CA LYS A 453 -13.80 20.52 -5.13
C LYS A 453 -14.90 21.19 -4.30
N THR A 454 -15.55 20.43 -3.42
CA THR A 454 -16.65 20.91 -2.58
C THR A 454 -16.41 20.59 -1.10
N SER A 455 -16.89 21.46 -0.22
CA SER A 455 -16.90 21.22 1.22
C SER A 455 -18.28 20.72 1.65
N SER A 456 -18.32 19.67 2.48
CA SER A 456 -19.56 19.19 3.08
C SER A 456 -19.44 19.09 4.60
N ALA A 457 -20.56 19.27 5.29
CA ALA A 457 -20.62 19.12 6.74
C ALA A 457 -20.17 17.70 7.14
N THR A 458 -19.25 17.59 8.09
CA THR A 458 -18.70 16.34 8.61
C THR A 458 -18.97 16.22 10.10
N LEU A 459 -19.00 14.99 10.61
CA LEU A 459 -19.02 14.69 12.05
C LEU A 459 -18.24 13.40 12.28
N ASP A 460 -17.01 13.41 11.76
CA ASP A 460 -16.02 12.36 11.95
C ASP A 460 -15.41 12.41 13.35
N ASP A 461 -14.56 11.43 13.69
CA ASP A 461 -13.99 11.32 15.03
C ASP A 461 -13.17 12.57 15.42
N LYS A 462 -12.49 13.23 14.48
CA LYS A 462 -11.80 14.51 14.74
C LYS A 462 -12.79 15.63 15.09
N SER A 463 -13.91 15.71 14.38
CA SER A 463 -14.97 16.67 14.70
C SER A 463 -15.58 16.40 16.08
N LEU A 464 -15.82 15.13 16.42
CA LEU A 464 -16.31 14.72 17.74
C LEU A 464 -15.30 15.00 18.85
N GLU A 465 -14.01 14.76 18.62
CA GLU A 465 -12.94 15.09 19.58
C GLU A 465 -12.90 16.58 19.88
N ARG A 466 -13.02 17.43 18.85
CA ARG A 466 -13.15 18.89 19.03
C ARG A 466 -14.40 19.27 19.81
N LEU A 467 -15.54 18.63 19.53
CA LEU A 467 -16.78 18.84 20.28
C LEU A 467 -16.60 18.44 21.76
N ALA A 468 -15.99 17.29 22.02
CA ALA A 468 -15.72 16.79 23.35
C ALA A 468 -14.80 17.73 24.15
N LYS A 469 -13.72 18.24 23.54
CA LYS A 469 -12.77 19.15 24.20
C LYS A 469 -13.31 20.57 24.46
N GLY A 470 -14.27 21.02 23.66
CA GLY A 470 -14.71 22.43 23.72
C GLY A 470 -13.77 23.39 22.99
N THR A 471 -14.04 24.69 23.09
CA THR A 471 -13.18 25.80 22.63
C THR A 471 -13.20 26.91 23.67
N THR A 472 -12.41 27.98 23.51
CA THR A 472 -12.48 29.17 24.39
C THR A 472 -13.90 29.75 24.49
N SER A 473 -14.69 29.62 23.43
CA SER A 473 -16.06 30.14 23.33
C SER A 473 -17.16 29.10 23.57
N ARG A 474 -16.83 27.80 23.64
CA ARG A 474 -17.81 26.71 23.75
C ARG A 474 -17.39 25.70 24.80
N LYS A 475 -18.30 25.35 25.72
CA LYS A 475 -18.03 24.33 26.73
C LYS A 475 -17.79 22.93 26.11
N PRO A 476 -16.93 22.10 26.73
CA PRO A 476 -16.82 20.67 26.45
C PRO A 476 -18.20 19.98 26.41
N LEU A 477 -18.41 19.08 25.44
CA LEU A 477 -19.67 18.35 25.29
C LEU A 477 -19.46 16.87 25.62
N GLN A 478 -20.02 16.43 26.75
CA GLN A 478 -19.89 15.07 27.24
C GLN A 478 -20.54 14.05 26.29
N GLU A 479 -21.65 14.42 25.65
CA GLU A 479 -22.35 13.60 24.68
C GLU A 479 -21.50 13.33 23.42
N ALA A 480 -20.62 14.25 23.02
CA ALA A 480 -19.67 13.99 21.93
C ALA A 480 -18.61 12.93 22.32
N LYS A 481 -18.14 12.97 23.57
CA LYS A 481 -17.22 11.97 24.14
C LYS A 481 -17.88 10.59 24.23
N LEU A 482 -19.14 10.53 24.68
CA LEU A 482 -19.92 9.28 24.75
C LEU A 482 -20.17 8.70 23.35
N ILE A 483 -20.56 9.52 22.37
CA ILE A 483 -20.75 9.07 20.99
C ILE A 483 -19.45 8.46 20.43
N GLN A 484 -18.31 9.10 20.67
CA GLN A 484 -17.01 8.58 20.26
C GLN A 484 -16.68 7.25 20.96
N GLY A 485 -16.95 7.15 22.27
CA GLY A 485 -16.79 5.93 23.05
C GLY A 485 -17.64 4.77 22.49
N ILE A 486 -18.94 4.99 22.27
CA ILE A 486 -19.86 3.98 21.74
C ILE A 486 -19.43 3.55 20.33
N ARG A 487 -19.07 4.50 19.45
CA ARG A 487 -18.54 4.17 18.10
C ARG A 487 -17.27 3.32 18.18
N GLY A 488 -16.37 3.66 19.09
CA GLY A 488 -15.15 2.90 19.36
C GLY A 488 -15.43 1.47 19.82
N LEU A 489 -16.31 1.30 20.81
CA LEU A 489 -16.72 -0.01 21.33
C LEU A 489 -17.47 -0.83 20.29
N ARG A 490 -18.38 -0.23 19.51
CA ARG A 490 -19.09 -0.92 18.43
C ARG A 490 -18.12 -1.41 17.35
N LYS A 491 -17.11 -0.60 17.01
CA LYS A 491 -16.04 -1.02 16.10
C LYS A 491 -15.20 -2.15 16.71
N LEU A 492 -14.89 -2.08 18.01
CA LEU A 492 -14.22 -3.15 18.73
C LEU A 492 -14.99 -4.47 18.62
N ASN A 493 -16.29 -4.45 18.89
CA ASN A 493 -17.15 -5.61 18.78
C ASN A 493 -17.24 -6.15 17.35
N SER A 494 -17.69 -5.34 16.39
CA SER A 494 -18.04 -5.81 15.04
C SER A 494 -16.86 -6.01 14.10
N THR A 495 -15.74 -5.33 14.33
CA THR A 495 -14.58 -5.38 13.42
C THR A 495 -13.47 -6.28 13.97
N TYR A 496 -13.20 -6.21 15.28
CA TYR A 496 -12.05 -6.88 15.87
C TYR A 496 -12.43 -8.15 16.63
N LEU A 497 -13.47 -8.13 17.48
CA LEU A 497 -13.90 -9.33 18.22
C LEU A 497 -14.69 -10.33 17.36
N ASP A 498 -15.16 -9.91 16.18
CA ASP A 498 -15.88 -10.75 15.21
C ASP A 498 -14.97 -11.29 14.08
N ILE A 499 -13.64 -11.18 14.23
CA ILE A 499 -12.68 -11.75 13.28
C ILE A 499 -12.87 -13.26 13.23
N GLY A 500 -13.03 -13.81 12.01
CA GLY A 500 -13.00 -15.25 11.80
C GLY A 500 -11.59 -15.81 11.93
N PHE A 501 -11.44 -16.96 12.58
CA PHE A 501 -10.18 -17.70 12.70
C PHE A 501 -10.23 -18.96 11.85
N ASP A 502 -9.06 -19.52 11.57
CA ASP A 502 -8.96 -20.78 10.84
C ASP A 502 -9.43 -21.96 11.69
N LYS A 503 -9.71 -23.10 11.03
CA LYS A 503 -10.24 -24.31 11.68
C LYS A 503 -9.35 -24.85 12.80
N ASP A 504 -8.06 -24.52 12.79
CA ASP A 504 -7.09 -24.89 13.82
C ASP A 504 -6.94 -23.85 14.95
N GLY A 505 -7.85 -22.87 15.03
CA GLY A 505 -7.88 -21.89 16.12
C GLY A 505 -6.82 -20.80 16.01
N ARG A 506 -6.26 -20.58 14.82
CA ARG A 506 -5.19 -19.61 14.61
C ARG A 506 -5.63 -18.36 13.86
N PHE A 507 -5.03 -17.24 14.26
CA PHE A 507 -5.06 -15.99 13.52
C PHE A 507 -3.95 -16.00 12.45
N ARG A 508 -4.35 -15.81 11.20
CA ARG A 508 -3.46 -15.69 10.05
C ARG A 508 -3.77 -14.42 9.27
N CYS A 509 -2.84 -13.95 8.48
CA CYS A 509 -3.07 -12.87 7.53
C CYS A 509 -2.40 -13.19 6.20
N ALA A 510 -3.00 -12.75 5.10
CA ALA A 510 -2.32 -12.76 3.81
C ALA A 510 -1.35 -11.58 3.76
N TYR A 511 -0.16 -11.77 3.20
CA TYR A 511 0.84 -10.71 3.03
C TYR A 511 0.98 -10.31 1.57
N ASN A 512 1.18 -9.02 1.34
CA ASN A 512 1.69 -8.47 0.10
C ASN A 512 3.14 -8.00 0.34
N PRO A 513 4.15 -8.68 -0.27
CA PRO A 513 5.57 -8.40 -0.03
C PRO A 513 6.01 -6.95 -0.32
N ARG A 514 5.22 -6.19 -1.09
CA ARG A 514 5.56 -4.83 -1.53
C ARG A 514 4.53 -3.75 -1.19
N GLY A 515 3.39 -4.12 -0.62
CA GLY A 515 2.38 -3.16 -0.17
C GLY A 515 2.05 -2.10 -1.23
N THR A 516 1.91 -0.83 -0.82
CA THR A 516 1.55 0.26 -1.73
C THR A 516 2.77 1.00 -2.30
N LYS A 517 3.57 1.70 -1.48
CA LYS A 517 4.61 2.64 -1.99
C LYS A 517 5.95 2.70 -1.27
N ASN A 518 6.00 2.40 0.03
CA ASN A 518 7.19 2.63 0.88
C ASN A 518 7.98 1.35 1.21
N ASN A 519 7.79 0.29 0.42
CA ASN A 519 8.42 -1.01 0.62
C ASN A 519 7.99 -1.74 1.92
N ARG A 520 7.01 -1.26 2.70
CA ARG A 520 6.46 -2.04 3.83
C ARG A 520 5.59 -3.19 3.34
N PHE A 521 5.55 -4.29 4.10
CA PHE A 521 4.52 -5.30 3.89
C PHE A 521 3.14 -4.69 4.16
N ALA A 522 2.18 -5.09 3.34
CA ALA A 522 0.77 -4.92 3.68
C ALA A 522 0.19 -6.29 4.03
N SER A 523 -0.76 -6.32 4.95
CA SER A 523 -1.49 -7.54 5.28
C SER A 523 -2.99 -7.38 5.11
N GLY A 524 -3.70 -8.51 5.01
CA GLY A 524 -5.15 -8.56 4.82
C GLY A 524 -5.74 -9.89 5.28
N LYS A 525 -7.01 -10.11 4.94
CA LYS A 525 -7.66 -11.40 5.15
C LYS A 525 -6.95 -12.50 4.38
N THR A 526 -6.96 -13.71 4.92
CA THR A 526 -6.54 -14.92 4.20
C THR A 526 -7.45 -15.16 3.00
N ILE A 527 -7.08 -16.12 2.15
CA ILE A 527 -7.92 -16.55 1.05
C ILE A 527 -9.29 -17.09 1.51
N ASP A 528 -9.32 -17.75 2.68
CA ASP A 528 -10.54 -18.32 3.26
C ASP A 528 -11.45 -17.27 3.92
N GLY A 529 -11.06 -15.98 3.84
CA GLY A 529 -11.83 -14.86 4.39
C GLY A 529 -11.68 -14.67 5.90
N THR A 530 -10.77 -15.41 6.53
CA THR A 530 -10.41 -15.33 7.95
C THR A 530 -9.28 -14.32 8.19
N GLY A 531 -9.05 -13.99 9.46
CA GLY A 531 -8.03 -13.03 9.88
C GLY A 531 -8.32 -11.61 9.43
N MET A 532 -7.31 -10.76 9.49
CA MET A 532 -7.34 -9.38 8.97
C MET A 532 -5.94 -8.79 8.87
N ASN A 533 -5.86 -7.53 8.44
CA ASN A 533 -4.63 -6.76 8.54
C ASN A 533 -4.22 -6.61 10.03
N HIS A 534 -3.14 -7.28 10.42
CA HIS A 534 -2.64 -7.28 11.80
C HIS A 534 -2.12 -5.91 12.27
N GLN A 535 -1.67 -5.06 11.35
CA GLN A 535 -1.19 -3.70 11.64
C GLN A 535 -2.35 -2.81 12.13
N ASN A 536 -3.60 -3.17 11.78
CA ASN A 536 -4.81 -2.47 12.22
C ASN A 536 -5.42 -3.03 13.51
N LEU A 537 -4.84 -4.09 14.11
CA LEU A 537 -5.34 -4.66 15.36
C LEU A 537 -5.13 -3.69 16.52
N PRO A 538 -6.16 -3.43 17.34
CA PRO A 538 -6.00 -2.59 18.52
C PRO A 538 -5.10 -3.31 19.54
N LEU A 539 -4.38 -2.54 20.35
CA LEU A 539 -3.51 -3.07 21.39
C LEU A 539 -4.25 -4.02 22.35
N SER A 540 -5.52 -3.76 22.63
CA SER A 540 -6.35 -4.64 23.46
C SER A 540 -6.56 -6.02 22.85
N PHE A 541 -6.67 -6.14 21.52
CA PHE A 541 -6.87 -7.44 20.88
C PHE A 541 -5.62 -8.33 20.97
N ARG A 542 -4.43 -7.73 21.11
CA ARG A 542 -3.16 -8.45 21.21
C ARG A 542 -3.05 -9.32 22.46
N SER A 543 -3.88 -9.11 23.50
CA SER A 543 -3.90 -10.01 24.67
C SER A 543 -4.54 -11.37 24.39
N TYR A 544 -5.33 -11.49 23.32
CA TYR A 544 -5.97 -12.75 22.91
C TYR A 544 -5.10 -13.59 21.98
N LEU A 545 -3.97 -13.03 21.55
CA LEU A 545 -2.96 -13.72 20.75
C LEU A 545 -1.90 -14.24 21.71
N ILE A 546 -1.75 -15.56 21.78
CA ILE A 546 -0.95 -16.27 22.77
C ILE A 546 0.04 -17.24 22.09
N PRO A 547 1.18 -17.58 22.71
CA PRO A 547 2.10 -18.57 22.17
C PRO A 547 1.48 -19.97 22.22
N ASP A 548 2.06 -20.92 21.48
CA ASP A 548 1.72 -22.34 21.64
C ASP A 548 2.18 -22.84 23.03
N ASP A 549 1.67 -24.00 23.44
CA ASP A 549 2.04 -24.64 24.70
C ASP A 549 3.57 -24.82 24.83
N ASP A 550 4.09 -24.65 26.06
CA ASP A 550 5.52 -24.68 26.40
C ASP A 550 6.40 -23.65 25.67
N ARG A 551 5.80 -22.62 25.06
CA ARG A 551 6.50 -21.53 24.39
C ARG A 551 6.23 -20.17 25.01
N ILE A 552 7.13 -19.24 24.72
CA ILE A 552 7.02 -17.83 25.07
C ILE A 552 7.21 -16.99 23.80
N PHE A 553 6.50 -15.88 23.69
CA PHE A 553 6.77 -14.91 22.63
C PHE A 553 8.08 -14.20 22.85
N ILE A 554 8.73 -13.86 21.74
CA ILE A 554 9.90 -13.00 21.67
C ILE A 554 9.66 -11.98 20.56
N GLU A 555 9.76 -10.70 20.87
CA GLU A 555 9.63 -9.60 19.91
C GLU A 555 10.92 -8.79 19.90
N TRP A 556 11.54 -8.67 18.72
CA TRP A 556 12.66 -7.76 18.48
C TRP A 556 12.15 -6.51 17.76
N ASP A 557 12.26 -5.35 18.41
CA ASP A 557 11.64 -4.09 18.00
C ASP A 557 12.70 -3.01 17.77
N LYS A 558 12.64 -2.32 16.61
CA LYS A 558 13.64 -1.30 16.25
C LYS A 558 13.34 0.03 16.92
N VAL A 559 14.30 0.53 17.69
CA VAL A 559 14.13 1.74 18.49
C VAL A 559 14.19 2.98 17.60
N GLN A 560 13.05 3.67 17.46
CA GLN A 560 12.94 4.96 16.76
C GLN A 560 13.58 4.93 15.35
N ALA A 561 13.40 3.80 14.65
CA ALA A 561 14.19 3.42 13.48
C ALA A 561 14.24 4.50 12.38
N GLU A 562 13.09 5.05 12.00
CA GLU A 562 13.01 6.07 10.95
C GLU A 562 13.76 7.35 11.36
N TRP A 563 13.66 7.75 12.64
CA TRP A 563 14.31 8.96 13.13
C TRP A 563 15.84 8.81 13.13
N VAL A 564 16.35 7.63 13.47
CA VAL A 564 17.77 7.30 13.35
C VAL A 564 18.23 7.47 11.90
N VAL A 565 17.50 6.90 10.93
CA VAL A 565 17.86 7.07 9.52
C VAL A 565 17.84 8.55 9.11
N VAL A 566 16.80 9.32 9.50
CA VAL A 566 16.73 10.77 9.22
C VAL A 566 17.96 11.51 9.76
N ALA A 567 18.44 11.18 10.97
CA ALA A 567 19.61 11.80 11.56
C ALA A 567 20.85 11.70 10.62
N PHE A 568 21.10 10.51 10.07
CA PHE A 568 22.25 10.27 9.21
C PHE A 568 22.05 10.77 7.78
N VAL A 569 20.89 10.53 7.15
CA VAL A 569 20.65 10.99 5.76
C VAL A 569 20.55 12.51 5.66
N SER A 570 20.08 13.17 6.74
CA SER A 570 20.09 14.62 6.81
C SER A 570 21.47 15.21 7.03
N GLY A 571 22.36 14.44 7.67
CA GLY A 571 23.69 14.89 8.09
C GLY A 571 23.66 15.86 9.28
N ASP A 572 22.52 15.97 9.98
CA ASP A 572 22.36 16.91 11.09
C ASP A 572 23.18 16.48 12.32
N ALA A 573 24.14 17.31 12.71
CA ALA A 573 25.08 17.00 13.78
C ALA A 573 24.40 16.83 15.15
N ASN A 574 23.31 17.55 15.42
CA ASN A 574 22.59 17.43 16.68
C ASN A 574 21.79 16.13 16.72
N MET A 575 21.11 15.77 15.63
CA MET A 575 20.40 14.49 15.55
C MET A 575 21.36 13.30 15.67
N ILE A 576 22.51 13.34 14.99
CA ILE A 576 23.53 12.29 15.06
C ILE A 576 24.05 12.13 16.49
N ARG A 577 24.34 13.24 17.18
CA ARG A 577 24.79 13.23 18.57
C ARG A 577 23.80 12.57 19.52
N VAL A 578 22.50 12.72 19.28
CA VAL A 578 21.44 12.05 20.06
C VAL A 578 21.53 10.54 19.90
N VAL A 579 21.75 10.04 18.67
CA VAL A 579 21.92 8.61 18.41
C VAL A 579 23.19 8.09 19.09
N GLU A 580 24.34 8.74 18.85
CA GLU A 580 25.65 8.33 19.40
C GLU A 580 25.66 8.28 20.93
N ARG A 581 24.97 9.23 21.58
CA ARG A 581 24.86 9.32 23.04
C ARG A 581 23.67 8.57 23.62
N ARG A 582 22.90 7.85 22.79
CA ARG A 582 21.72 7.07 23.22
C ARG A 582 20.71 7.91 24.03
N LEU A 583 20.51 9.16 23.61
CA LEU A 583 19.57 10.08 24.26
C LEU A 583 18.15 9.85 23.73
N ASP A 584 17.14 10.25 24.51
CA ASP A 584 15.75 10.18 24.08
C ASP A 584 15.48 11.29 23.05
N ALA A 585 15.34 10.89 21.78
CA ALA A 585 15.16 11.83 20.67
C ALA A 585 13.93 12.73 20.82
N HIS A 586 12.84 12.25 21.43
CA HIS A 586 11.64 13.06 21.63
C HIS A 586 11.86 14.09 22.75
N ALA A 587 12.52 13.69 23.84
CA ALA A 587 12.84 14.61 24.92
C ALA A 587 13.88 15.66 24.49
N VAL A 588 14.87 15.28 23.66
CA VAL A 588 15.87 16.21 23.12
C VAL A 588 15.20 17.21 22.17
N SER A 589 14.36 16.76 21.23
CA SER A 589 13.61 17.68 20.38
C SER A 589 12.71 18.60 21.20
N GLY A 590 12.03 18.07 22.22
CA GLY A 590 11.24 18.88 23.16
C GLY A 590 12.09 19.95 23.85
N SER A 591 13.30 19.60 24.31
CA SER A 591 14.26 20.51 24.93
C SER A 591 14.72 21.61 23.98
N MET A 592 15.03 21.28 22.72
CA MET A 592 15.42 22.28 21.71
C MET A 592 14.28 23.23 21.35
N ILE A 593 13.04 22.74 21.36
CA ILE A 593 11.85 23.54 21.07
C ILE A 593 11.51 24.48 22.23
N THR A 594 11.50 23.98 23.47
CA THR A 594 11.01 24.72 24.64
C THR A 594 12.11 25.34 25.49
N GLY A 595 13.37 25.00 25.27
CA GLY A 595 14.50 25.45 26.10
C GLY A 595 14.63 24.73 27.45
N LEU A 596 13.76 23.78 27.78
CA LEU A 596 13.74 23.12 29.10
C LEU A 596 14.69 21.90 29.18
N PRO A 597 15.22 21.54 30.36
CA PRO A 597 16.12 20.39 30.53
C PRO A 597 15.46 19.05 30.17
N ILE A 598 16.23 18.13 29.57
CA ILE A 598 15.77 16.79 29.14
C ILE A 598 15.21 15.99 30.32
N GLU A 599 15.86 16.07 31.48
CA GLU A 599 15.49 15.31 32.66
C GLU A 599 14.18 15.82 33.27
N TYR A 600 13.92 17.13 33.21
CA TYR A 600 12.62 17.70 33.57
C TYR A 600 11.53 17.24 32.60
N ILE A 601 11.81 17.25 31.30
CA ILE A 601 10.86 16.79 30.28
C ILE A 601 10.48 15.32 30.47
N LYS A 602 11.45 14.45 30.80
CA LYS A 602 11.19 13.04 31.11
C LYS A 602 10.35 12.88 32.38
N LEU A 603 10.54 13.75 33.38
CA LEU A 603 9.74 13.74 34.59
C LEU A 603 8.30 14.21 34.31
N GLU A 604 8.14 15.29 33.55
CA GLU A 604 6.84 15.83 33.16
C GLU A 604 6.01 14.84 32.34
N ASP A 605 6.64 14.11 31.41
CA ASP A 605 5.96 13.08 30.62
C ASP A 605 5.39 11.95 31.50
N LYS A 606 6.02 11.63 32.64
CA LYS A 606 5.51 10.60 33.58
C LYS A 606 4.24 11.05 34.31
N TYR A 607 4.14 12.34 34.63
CA TYR A 607 2.96 12.90 35.30
C TYR A 607 1.82 13.12 34.31
N VAL A 608 2.14 13.67 33.14
CA VAL A 608 1.14 13.96 32.09
C VAL A 608 0.65 12.69 31.40
N GLY A 609 1.53 11.70 31.22
CA GLY A 609 1.22 10.44 30.56
C GLY A 609 0.74 10.63 29.12
N HIS A 610 -0.31 9.91 28.75
CA HIS A 610 -0.91 9.97 27.41
C HIS A 610 -2.10 10.93 27.28
N SER A 611 -2.34 11.78 28.29
CA SER A 611 -3.46 12.71 28.24
C SER A 611 -3.32 13.72 27.11
N ARG A 612 -4.44 14.02 26.45
CA ARG A 612 -4.60 15.10 25.47
C ARG A 612 -5.60 16.16 25.94
N ASP A 613 -6.11 16.02 27.16
CA ASP A 613 -7.04 16.96 27.75
C ASP A 613 -6.25 18.08 28.46
N PRO A 614 -6.39 19.35 28.02
CA PRO A 614 -5.65 20.45 28.63
C PRO A 614 -5.86 20.61 30.14
N ILE A 615 -7.03 20.24 30.66
CA ILE A 615 -7.35 20.33 32.08
C ILE A 615 -6.58 19.25 32.86
N ASP A 616 -6.58 18.02 32.36
CA ASP A 616 -5.85 16.93 33.00
C ASP A 616 -4.34 17.15 32.96
N ILE A 617 -3.83 17.70 31.85
CA ILE A 617 -2.42 18.07 31.70
C ILE A 617 -2.03 19.15 32.71
N GLU A 618 -2.84 20.20 32.87
CA GLU A 618 -2.53 21.27 33.83
C GLU A 618 -2.58 20.75 35.27
N LYS A 619 -3.57 19.89 35.61
CA LYS A 619 -3.60 19.23 36.92
C LYS A 619 -2.35 18.40 37.18
N ALA A 620 -1.93 17.61 36.20
CA ALA A 620 -0.71 16.80 36.30
C ALA A 620 0.54 17.68 36.53
N ARG A 621 0.63 18.83 35.87
CA ARG A 621 1.73 19.79 36.07
C ARG A 621 1.70 20.47 37.43
N VAL A 622 0.52 20.79 37.95
CA VAL A 622 0.38 21.33 39.32
C VAL A 622 0.82 20.29 40.35
N GLU A 623 0.46 19.02 40.18
CA GLU A 623 0.94 17.95 41.06
C GLU A 623 2.45 17.73 40.93
N LEU A 624 3.00 17.85 39.73
CA LEU A 624 4.45 17.84 39.52
C LEU A 624 5.13 19.03 40.22
N ASP A 625 4.59 20.24 40.13
CA ASP A 625 5.15 21.42 40.82
C ASP A 625 5.18 21.21 42.34
N LYS A 626 4.13 20.62 42.92
CA LYS A 626 4.11 20.26 44.36
C LYS A 626 5.21 19.25 44.70
N TRP A 627 5.39 18.24 43.86
CA TRP A 627 6.47 17.27 44.04
C TRP A 627 7.86 17.92 43.91
N CYS A 628 8.05 18.80 42.92
CA CYS A 628 9.28 19.56 42.71
C CYS A 628 9.58 20.47 43.91
N LEU A 629 8.62 21.21 44.44
CA LEU A 629 8.81 22.03 45.64
C LEU A 629 9.37 21.22 46.83
N ALA A 630 8.96 19.96 46.97
CA ALA A 630 9.43 19.09 48.06
C ALA A 630 10.76 18.38 47.78
N ASN A 631 11.09 18.07 46.52
CA ASN A 631 12.21 17.18 46.17
C ASN A 631 13.30 17.82 45.30
N LYS A 632 12.92 18.77 44.43
CA LYS A 632 13.78 19.50 43.48
C LYS A 632 13.23 20.92 43.24
N PRO A 633 13.37 21.86 44.19
CA PRO A 633 12.75 23.19 44.10
C PRO A 633 13.16 23.97 42.85
N GLU A 634 14.38 23.74 42.36
CA GLU A 634 14.94 24.32 41.13
C GLU A 634 14.23 23.85 39.84
N TRP A 635 13.34 22.84 39.93
CA TRP A 635 12.54 22.31 38.82
C TRP A 635 11.06 22.67 38.88
N THR A 636 10.68 23.58 39.79
CA THR A 636 9.34 24.19 39.72
C THR A 636 9.20 25.02 38.45
N ARG A 637 7.99 25.10 37.87
CA ARG A 637 7.77 25.93 36.68
C ARG A 637 8.18 27.40 36.90
N GLU A 638 8.00 27.93 38.10
CA GLU A 638 8.44 29.27 38.47
C GLU A 638 9.97 29.42 38.40
N ALA A 639 10.72 28.53 39.06
CA ALA A 639 12.18 28.53 39.01
C ALA A 639 12.72 28.33 37.58
N LEU A 640 12.12 27.40 36.82
CA LEU A 640 12.49 27.15 35.43
C LEU A 640 12.21 28.36 34.54
N SER A 641 11.12 29.10 34.75
CA SER A 641 10.82 30.29 33.97
C SER A 641 11.80 31.44 34.25
N ILE A 642 12.46 31.46 35.41
CA ILE A 642 13.53 32.41 35.72
C ILE A 642 14.82 32.03 34.99
N VAL A 643 15.19 30.75 35.01
CA VAL A 643 16.43 30.25 34.38
C VAL A 643 16.31 30.20 32.85
N TYR A 644 15.12 29.89 32.34
CA TYR A 644 14.79 29.76 30.93
C TYR A 644 13.62 30.70 30.58
N PRO A 645 13.88 32.02 30.46
CA PRO A 645 12.82 33.02 30.28
C PRO A 645 12.01 32.85 28.99
N ASP A 646 12.61 32.22 27.97
CA ASP A 646 11.95 31.89 26.71
C ASP A 646 11.27 30.50 26.73
N ALA A 647 11.19 29.83 27.89
CA ALA A 647 10.54 28.54 27.97
C ALA A 647 9.02 28.64 27.87
N PHE A 648 8.40 27.58 27.34
CA PHE A 648 6.95 27.48 27.28
C PHE A 648 6.50 26.03 27.43
N TRP A 649 5.24 25.86 27.87
CA TRP A 649 4.62 24.56 28.13
C TRP A 649 3.41 24.35 27.21
N PRO A 650 3.46 23.38 26.28
CA PRO A 650 2.32 23.07 25.42
C PRO A 650 1.09 22.64 26.23
N ARG A 651 -0.10 23.11 25.87
CA ARG A 651 -1.33 22.81 26.64
C ARG A 651 -2.00 21.49 26.28
N GLY A 652 -1.82 21.01 25.05
CA GLY A 652 -2.55 19.84 24.53
C GLY A 652 -1.80 18.51 24.64
N TYR A 653 -0.55 18.53 25.12
CA TYR A 653 0.31 17.36 25.25
C TYR A 653 1.51 17.67 26.16
N SER A 654 2.22 16.62 26.60
CA SER A 654 3.50 16.73 27.32
C SER A 654 4.58 17.37 26.44
N ILE A 655 5.65 17.88 27.05
CA ILE A 655 6.77 18.47 26.28
C ILE A 655 7.47 17.39 25.42
N ARG A 656 7.58 16.16 25.94
CA ARG A 656 8.14 15.04 25.19
C ARG A 656 7.25 14.66 24.00
N GLN A 657 5.94 14.68 24.16
CA GLN A 657 4.99 14.48 23.06
C GLN A 657 5.08 15.60 22.02
N CYS A 658 5.33 16.85 22.42
CA CYS A 658 5.62 17.94 21.49
C CYS A 658 6.84 17.62 20.61
N GLY A 659 7.93 17.15 21.23
CA GLY A 659 9.10 16.67 20.49
C GLY A 659 8.78 15.48 19.58
N LYS A 660 7.97 14.52 20.03
CA LYS A 660 7.52 13.39 19.22
C LYS A 660 6.72 13.82 17.99
N HIS A 661 5.71 14.68 18.17
CA HIS A 661 4.89 15.20 17.06
C HIS A 661 5.75 15.98 16.07
N SER A 662 6.70 16.79 16.57
CA SER A 662 7.64 17.55 15.74
C SER A 662 8.55 16.62 14.93
N ASN A 663 9.08 15.56 15.54
CA ASN A 663 9.87 14.53 14.86
C ASN A 663 9.08 13.87 13.72
N HIS A 664 7.80 13.52 13.94
CA HIS A 664 6.99 12.87 12.91
C HIS A 664 6.54 13.82 11.79
N GLY A 665 6.29 15.08 12.08
CA GLY A 665 5.83 16.05 11.09
C GLY A 665 6.99 16.73 10.36
N PHE A 666 7.86 17.38 11.12
CA PHE A 666 8.86 18.30 10.58
C PHE A 666 10.10 17.60 10.02
N ASN A 667 10.31 16.30 10.27
CA ASN A 667 11.31 15.54 9.51
C ASN A 667 10.96 15.48 8.02
N TYR A 668 9.67 15.60 7.69
CA TYR A 668 9.15 15.41 6.33
C TYR A 668 8.47 16.69 5.80
N ASP A 669 9.03 17.85 6.16
CA ASP A 669 8.62 19.18 5.69
C ASP A 669 7.13 19.52 5.90
N MET A 670 6.54 19.02 7.00
CA MET A 670 5.23 19.50 7.45
C MET A 670 5.30 20.98 7.81
N GLN A 671 4.39 21.77 7.26
CA GLN A 671 4.31 23.20 7.56
C GLN A 671 3.59 23.47 8.88
N ALA A 672 3.95 24.55 9.59
CA ALA A 672 3.37 24.91 10.89
C ALA A 672 1.83 24.97 10.87
N ALA A 673 1.22 25.48 9.80
CA ALA A 673 -0.24 25.52 9.67
C ALA A 673 -0.87 24.11 9.62
N ARG A 674 -0.18 23.15 8.98
CA ARG A 674 -0.63 21.77 8.95
C ARG A 674 -0.46 21.10 10.31
N PHE A 675 0.66 21.38 10.99
CA PHE A 675 0.91 20.91 12.35
C PHE A 675 -0.17 21.37 13.32
N ALA A 676 -0.54 22.67 13.27
CA ALA A 676 -1.61 23.23 14.08
C ALA A 676 -2.95 22.50 13.89
N LEU A 677 -3.28 22.17 12.64
CA LEU A 677 -4.49 21.43 12.30
C LEU A 677 -4.44 19.95 12.70
N GLU A 678 -3.29 19.30 12.57
CA GLU A 678 -3.13 17.87 12.83
C GLU A 678 -3.11 17.57 14.33
N TYR A 679 -2.42 18.39 15.11
CA TYR A 679 -2.24 18.23 16.56
C TYR A 679 -3.12 19.18 17.39
N GLU A 680 -4.09 19.82 16.73
CA GLU A 680 -5.12 20.67 17.35
C GLU A 680 -4.56 21.72 18.31
N THR A 681 -3.55 22.44 17.84
CA THR A 681 -2.86 23.47 18.62
C THR A 681 -2.95 24.84 17.94
N ASP A 682 -2.54 25.88 18.64
CA ASP A 682 -2.56 27.25 18.13
C ASP A 682 -1.53 27.44 17.00
N LEU A 683 -1.86 28.30 16.02
CA LEU A 683 -0.99 28.54 14.87
C LEU A 683 0.30 29.25 15.26
N ASP A 684 0.27 30.22 16.17
CA ASP A 684 1.46 30.96 16.58
C ASP A 684 2.35 30.08 17.46
N LEU A 685 1.75 29.26 18.33
CA LEU A 685 2.49 28.21 19.02
C LEU A 685 3.13 27.23 18.04
N SER A 686 2.41 26.80 17.00
CA SER A 686 2.95 25.89 15.96
C SER A 686 4.10 26.50 15.19
N LYS A 687 4.06 27.80 14.88
CA LYS A 687 5.18 28.52 14.25
C LYS A 687 6.39 28.52 15.17
N ARG A 688 6.19 28.81 16.47
CA ARG A 688 7.27 28.78 17.47
C ARG A 688 7.90 27.38 17.59
N ILE A 689 7.08 26.33 17.59
CA ILE A 689 7.55 24.94 17.61
C ILE A 689 8.34 24.63 16.32
N TYR A 690 7.81 25.00 15.15
CA TYR A 690 8.46 24.81 13.86
C TYR A 690 9.84 25.51 13.80
N ASP A 691 9.90 26.77 14.21
CA ASP A 691 11.13 27.56 14.22
C ASP A 691 12.15 26.99 15.21
N GLY A 692 11.71 26.64 16.42
CA GLY A 692 12.54 25.97 17.42
C GLY A 692 13.12 24.65 16.92
N TYR A 693 12.30 23.84 16.24
CA TYR A 693 12.71 22.56 15.68
C TYR A 693 13.77 22.72 14.59
N HIS A 694 13.54 23.57 13.59
CA HIS A 694 14.50 23.77 12.49
C HIS A 694 15.73 24.57 12.90
N LYS A 695 15.67 25.35 13.99
CA LYS A 695 16.84 25.94 14.63
C LYS A 695 17.68 24.87 15.34
N GLY A 696 17.02 23.91 16.00
CA GLY A 696 17.66 22.75 16.63
C GLY A 696 18.30 21.78 15.62
N TYR A 697 17.66 21.58 14.48
CA TYR A 697 18.08 20.64 13.43
C TYR A 697 18.21 21.31 12.05
N PRO A 698 19.22 22.18 11.84
CA PRO A 698 19.40 22.91 10.57
C PRO A 698 19.77 22.02 9.38
N GLY A 699 20.26 20.79 9.61
CA GLY A 699 20.63 19.83 8.55
C GLY A 699 19.44 19.36 7.71
N LEU A 700 18.22 19.34 8.27
CA LEU A 700 17.01 18.92 7.57
C LEU A 700 16.72 19.76 6.32
N LYS A 701 16.83 21.09 6.41
CA LYS A 701 16.59 21.98 5.25
C LYS A 701 17.62 21.78 4.13
N HIS A 702 18.85 21.39 4.48
CA HIS A 702 19.88 21.06 3.49
C HIS A 702 19.55 19.74 2.80
N TRP A 703 19.12 18.75 3.58
CA TRP A 703 18.68 17.46 3.05
C TRP A 703 17.52 17.59 2.06
N TYR A 704 16.49 18.38 2.38
CA TYR A 704 15.37 18.62 1.46
C TYR A 704 15.83 19.13 0.10
N LYS A 705 16.75 20.10 0.09
CA LYS A 705 17.34 20.64 -1.14
C LYS A 705 18.17 19.60 -1.89
N ARG A 706 18.97 18.79 -1.18
CA ARG A 706 19.74 17.69 -1.80
C ARG A 706 18.81 16.68 -2.46
N THR A 707 17.74 16.27 -1.79
CA THR A 707 16.76 15.32 -2.32
C THR A 707 16.00 15.90 -3.52
N GLN A 708 15.59 17.18 -3.48
CA GLN A 708 15.01 17.85 -4.66
C GLN A 708 15.98 17.84 -5.85
N ALA A 709 17.25 18.20 -5.63
CA ALA A 709 18.27 18.18 -6.67
C ALA A 709 18.58 16.78 -7.23
N GLN A 710 18.40 15.71 -6.44
CA GLN A 710 18.47 14.33 -6.94
C GLN A 710 17.31 14.01 -7.88
N LEU A 711 16.08 14.38 -7.48
CA LEU A 711 14.90 14.20 -8.33
C LEU A 711 15.04 14.94 -9.67
N ASP A 712 15.65 16.12 -9.69
CA ASP A 712 15.84 16.91 -10.91
C ASP A 712 16.72 16.20 -11.96
N LYS A 713 17.60 15.29 -11.53
CA LYS A 713 18.50 14.57 -12.45
C LYS A 713 17.78 13.50 -13.26
N ASN A 714 17.07 12.61 -12.57
CA ASN A 714 16.45 11.43 -13.20
C ASN A 714 15.20 10.94 -12.45
N ARG A 715 14.66 11.73 -11.52
CA ARG A 715 13.52 11.37 -10.66
C ARG A 715 13.74 10.13 -9.78
N THR A 716 14.98 9.70 -9.57
CA THR A 716 15.29 8.51 -8.78
C THR A 716 16.02 8.87 -7.50
N ILE A 717 15.62 8.25 -6.40
CA ILE A 717 16.30 8.35 -5.09
C ILE A 717 16.77 6.96 -4.68
N GLU A 718 17.91 6.94 -3.97
CA GLU A 718 18.47 5.74 -3.33
C GLU A 718 18.31 5.81 -1.80
N ASN A 719 18.10 4.66 -1.18
CA ASN A 719 18.08 4.50 0.28
C ASN A 719 19.46 4.05 0.81
N CYS A 720 19.60 3.81 2.12
CA CYS A 720 20.89 3.42 2.70
C CYS A 720 21.40 2.02 2.28
N TYR A 721 20.57 1.22 1.60
CA TYR A 721 20.95 -0.05 0.99
C TYR A 721 21.20 0.07 -0.52
N GLN A 722 21.20 1.30 -1.05
CA GLN A 722 21.27 1.59 -2.49
C GLN A 722 20.09 1.01 -3.28
N ASP A 723 19.00 0.64 -2.61
CA ASP A 723 17.75 0.33 -3.29
C ASP A 723 17.23 1.62 -3.93
N LYS A 724 16.66 1.52 -5.13
CA LYS A 724 16.21 2.66 -5.92
C LYS A 724 14.69 2.78 -5.93
N ARG A 725 14.19 4.01 -6.12
CA ARG A 725 12.81 4.29 -6.51
C ARG A 725 12.73 5.48 -7.45
N THR A 726 11.97 5.31 -8.53
CA THR A 726 11.59 6.38 -9.46
C THR A 726 10.28 7.06 -9.02
N PHE A 727 10.26 8.39 -9.01
CA PHE A 727 9.14 9.23 -8.60
C PHE A 727 8.47 9.85 -9.83
N LEU A 728 7.35 9.24 -10.23
CA LEU A 728 6.69 9.56 -11.49
C LEU A 728 5.56 10.61 -11.34
N GLY A 729 5.22 11.02 -10.12
CA GLY A 729 4.18 12.02 -9.86
C GLY A 729 4.46 13.40 -10.46
N GLU A 730 3.46 14.27 -10.37
CA GLU A 730 3.56 15.67 -10.79
C GLU A 730 4.54 16.42 -9.87
N TRP A 731 5.34 17.33 -10.43
CA TRP A 731 6.24 18.17 -9.64
C TRP A 731 5.45 19.04 -8.65
N GLY A 732 5.79 18.97 -7.37
CA GLY A 732 5.17 19.77 -6.32
C GLY A 732 5.39 19.19 -4.92
N ASP A 733 4.87 19.88 -3.91
CA ASP A 733 5.06 19.56 -2.48
C ASP A 733 4.73 18.10 -2.12
N ASP A 734 3.68 17.54 -2.72
CA ASP A 734 3.26 16.16 -2.42
C ASP A 734 4.32 15.15 -2.90
N LEU A 735 4.92 15.36 -4.08
CA LEU A 735 6.02 14.53 -4.61
C LEU A 735 7.27 14.64 -3.74
N PHE A 736 7.61 15.87 -3.33
CA PHE A 736 8.80 16.13 -2.51
C PHE A 736 8.70 15.50 -1.13
N LYS A 737 7.54 15.62 -0.47
CA LYS A 737 7.29 14.98 0.83
C LYS A 737 7.34 13.46 0.72
N GLU A 738 6.74 12.90 -0.32
CA GLU A 738 6.82 11.47 -0.60
C GLU A 738 8.27 10.99 -0.81
N ALA A 739 9.12 11.82 -1.41
CA ALA A 739 10.54 11.56 -1.57
C ALA A 739 11.33 11.65 -0.26
N TYR A 740 11.04 12.63 0.61
CA TYR A 740 11.66 12.73 1.93
C TYR A 740 11.31 11.54 2.82
N ASP A 741 10.05 11.09 2.79
CA ASP A 741 9.56 9.94 3.55
C ASP A 741 10.22 8.62 3.11
N TRP A 742 10.47 8.48 1.81
CA TRP A 742 10.76 7.18 1.23
C TRP A 742 12.10 6.59 1.66
N ASN A 743 13.19 7.38 1.72
CA ASN A 743 14.50 6.85 2.09
C ASN A 743 14.48 6.28 3.54
N PRO A 744 14.06 7.03 4.58
CA PRO A 744 13.96 6.50 5.93
C PRO A 744 13.06 5.26 6.03
N GLN A 745 11.84 5.34 5.49
CA GLN A 745 10.87 4.25 5.62
C GLN A 745 11.32 2.97 4.89
N SER A 746 11.86 3.12 3.68
CA SER A 746 12.34 1.96 2.90
C SER A 746 13.59 1.34 3.52
N THR A 747 14.50 2.15 4.09
CA THR A 747 15.69 1.68 4.80
C THR A 747 15.30 0.85 6.03
N VAL A 748 14.40 1.38 6.86
CA VAL A 748 13.92 0.68 8.06
C VAL A 748 13.22 -0.62 7.69
N SER A 749 12.34 -0.58 6.68
CA SER A 749 11.65 -1.79 6.23
C SER A 749 12.62 -2.84 5.69
N ARG A 750 13.62 -2.43 4.92
CA ARG A 750 14.69 -3.30 4.42
C ARG A 750 15.48 -3.93 5.56
N ASN A 751 15.86 -3.13 6.55
CA ASN A 751 16.58 -3.58 7.74
C ASN A 751 15.79 -4.62 8.54
N ASN A 752 14.52 -4.35 8.82
CA ASN A 752 13.66 -5.27 9.57
C ASN A 752 13.49 -6.61 8.83
N LYS A 753 13.32 -6.57 7.51
CA LYS A 753 13.12 -7.76 6.67
C LYS A 753 14.40 -8.57 6.48
N ASN A 754 15.57 -7.93 6.43
CA ASN A 754 16.85 -8.64 6.45
C ASN A 754 16.98 -9.46 7.75
N GLY A 755 16.66 -8.85 8.89
CA GLY A 755 16.62 -9.55 10.17
C GLY A 755 15.61 -10.69 10.20
N MET A 756 14.40 -10.48 9.69
CA MET A 756 13.38 -11.52 9.52
C MET A 756 13.90 -12.72 8.71
N THR A 757 14.52 -12.47 7.55
CA THR A 757 15.05 -13.52 6.68
C THR A 757 16.20 -14.27 7.36
N ARG A 758 17.07 -13.59 8.14
CA ARG A 758 18.13 -14.25 8.90
C ARG A 758 17.60 -15.10 10.05
N LEU A 759 16.65 -14.57 10.83
CA LEU A 759 15.93 -15.31 11.88
C LEU A 759 15.29 -16.59 11.33
N TYR A 760 14.60 -16.49 10.20
CA TYR A 760 13.95 -17.63 9.57
C TYR A 760 14.93 -18.67 9.03
N ASN A 761 16.10 -18.26 8.53
CA ASN A 761 17.07 -19.16 7.91
C ASN A 761 18.11 -19.75 8.87
N ASP A 762 18.16 -19.28 10.11
CA ASP A 762 19.09 -19.82 11.11
C ASP A 762 18.72 -21.28 11.45
N ARG A 763 19.71 -22.17 11.36
CA ARG A 763 19.58 -23.62 11.64
C ARG A 763 20.44 -24.09 12.81
N THR A 764 21.03 -23.15 13.57
CA THR A 764 21.75 -23.47 14.81
C THR A 764 20.84 -24.23 15.77
N PRO A 765 21.39 -25.09 16.65
CA PRO A 765 20.58 -25.96 17.49
C PRO A 765 19.53 -25.24 18.35
N TRP A 766 19.86 -24.04 18.87
CA TRP A 766 18.95 -23.25 19.70
C TRP A 766 17.93 -22.43 18.88
N MET A 767 18.23 -22.07 17.62
CA MET A 767 17.27 -21.40 16.73
C MET A 767 16.35 -22.38 16.00
N ARG A 768 16.73 -23.65 15.82
CA ARG A 768 15.87 -24.65 15.17
C ARG A 768 14.45 -24.77 15.77
N PRO A 769 14.23 -24.71 17.09
CA PRO A 769 12.89 -24.72 17.65
C PRO A 769 12.20 -23.35 17.63
N PHE A 770 12.89 -22.26 17.31
CA PHE A 770 12.26 -20.93 17.16
C PHE A 770 11.36 -20.90 15.92
N GLU A 771 10.19 -20.28 16.06
CA GLU A 771 9.23 -20.14 14.97
C GLU A 771 8.90 -18.66 14.79
N LEU A 772 9.16 -18.14 13.58
CA LEU A 772 8.75 -16.81 13.19
C LEU A 772 7.23 -16.76 12.96
N LEU A 773 6.55 -15.79 13.57
CA LEU A 773 5.09 -15.70 13.53
C LEU A 773 4.59 -14.51 12.73
N LEU A 774 5.25 -13.36 12.86
CA LEU A 774 4.75 -12.10 12.30
C LEU A 774 5.84 -11.04 12.15
N GLU A 775 5.72 -10.23 11.09
CA GLU A 775 6.49 -9.00 10.88
C GLU A 775 5.62 -7.77 11.22
N GLY A 776 6.09 -6.93 12.15
CA GLY A 776 5.35 -5.83 12.72
C GLY A 776 5.93 -4.46 12.39
N HIS A 777 5.89 -4.03 11.12
CA HIS A 777 6.45 -2.77 10.60
C HIS A 777 7.97 -2.60 10.81
N ASP A 778 8.37 -2.44 12.07
CA ASP A 778 9.72 -2.20 12.54
C ASP A 778 10.13 -3.27 13.58
N SER A 779 9.30 -4.31 13.79
CA SER A 779 9.56 -5.44 14.69
C SER A 779 9.39 -6.81 14.02
N ASN A 780 9.96 -7.85 14.63
CA ASN A 780 9.71 -9.25 14.31
C ASN A 780 9.25 -10.00 15.56
N LEU A 781 8.11 -10.69 15.47
CA LEU A 781 7.54 -11.50 16.53
C LEU A 781 7.71 -12.99 16.19
N GLY A 782 8.20 -13.75 17.15
CA GLY A 782 8.24 -15.21 17.08
C GLY A 782 7.98 -15.86 18.42
N GLN A 783 8.16 -17.17 18.48
CA GLN A 783 8.06 -17.95 19.71
C GLN A 783 9.17 -18.98 19.83
N ALA A 784 9.61 -19.25 21.06
CA ALA A 784 10.61 -20.26 21.36
C ALA A 784 10.23 -21.05 22.62
N PRO A 785 10.72 -22.30 22.78
CA PRO A 785 10.61 -23.02 24.04
C PRO A 785 11.32 -22.26 25.16
N PHE A 786 10.71 -22.23 26.36
CA PHE A 786 11.32 -21.61 27.54
C PHE A 786 11.77 -22.63 28.60
N SER A 787 11.68 -23.93 28.31
CA SER A 787 12.12 -25.01 29.22
C SER A 787 13.64 -25.07 29.40
N ASN A 788 14.41 -24.59 28.42
CA ASN A 788 15.86 -24.43 28.51
C ASN A 788 16.23 -22.94 28.46
N LEU A 789 16.47 -22.34 29.62
CA LEU A 789 16.74 -20.91 29.77
C LEU A 789 18.03 -20.46 29.08
N ARG A 790 19.02 -21.34 29.01
CA ARG A 790 20.28 -21.05 28.31
C ARG A 790 20.06 -20.94 26.81
N ASP A 791 19.28 -21.85 26.23
CA ASP A 791 18.95 -21.80 24.81
C ASP A 791 18.00 -20.63 24.50
N LEU A 792 17.03 -20.33 25.38
CA LEU A 792 16.20 -19.13 25.26
C LEU A 792 17.05 -17.85 25.27
N SER A 793 18.03 -17.76 26.15
CA SER A 793 18.98 -16.64 26.19
C SER A 793 19.76 -16.51 24.88
N LYS A 794 20.24 -17.63 24.32
CA LYS A 794 20.92 -17.64 23.01
C LYS A 794 19.99 -17.17 21.89
N VAL A 795 18.72 -17.61 21.87
CA VAL A 795 17.74 -17.15 20.88
C VAL A 795 17.58 -15.63 20.93
N ILE A 796 17.43 -15.06 22.13
CA ILE A 796 17.30 -13.61 22.34
C ILE A 796 18.50 -12.85 21.76
N PHE A 797 19.72 -13.24 22.13
CA PHE A 797 20.95 -12.59 21.63
C PHE A 797 21.16 -12.81 20.13
N THR A 798 20.93 -14.03 19.62
CA THR A 798 21.04 -14.35 18.19
C THR A 798 20.07 -13.48 17.38
N GLY A 799 18.86 -13.22 17.90
CA GLY A 799 17.93 -12.33 17.22
C GLY A 799 18.35 -10.86 17.23
N ILE A 800 19.01 -10.37 18.29
CA ILE A 800 19.59 -9.01 18.29
C ILE A 800 20.69 -8.90 17.24
N GLU A 801 21.58 -9.90 17.18
CA GLU A 801 22.64 -9.99 16.16
C GLU A 801 22.06 -10.03 14.75
N HIS A 802 21.05 -10.87 14.50
CA HIS A 802 20.38 -10.94 13.20
C HIS A 802 19.63 -9.68 12.84
N MET A 803 19.14 -8.93 13.81
CA MET A 803 18.49 -7.65 13.54
C MET A 803 19.54 -6.54 13.29
N HIS A 804 20.81 -6.73 13.65
CA HIS A 804 21.85 -5.73 13.49
C HIS A 804 22.40 -5.70 12.06
N ASP A 805 22.19 -4.57 11.35
CA ASP A 805 22.97 -4.23 10.15
C ASP A 805 23.75 -2.94 10.42
N VAL A 806 24.98 -2.88 9.88
CA VAL A 806 25.74 -1.64 9.75
C VAL A 806 25.33 -0.98 8.44
N LEU A 807 24.71 0.19 8.55
CA LEU A 807 24.30 1.06 7.46
C LEU A 807 25.40 2.07 7.18
N GLU A 808 25.52 2.52 5.94
CA GLU A 808 26.45 3.57 5.54
C GLU A 808 25.73 4.65 4.73
N TRP A 809 26.01 5.92 5.03
CA TRP A 809 25.54 7.05 4.24
C TRP A 809 26.60 8.16 4.21
N GLU A 810 26.99 8.59 3.01
CA GLU A 810 28.01 9.63 2.79
C GLU A 810 29.31 9.40 3.60
N GLY A 811 29.76 8.13 3.70
CA GLY A 811 30.97 7.73 4.41
C GLY A 811 30.84 7.64 5.94
N ARG A 812 29.62 7.80 6.49
CA ARG A 812 29.33 7.60 7.92
C ARG A 812 28.61 6.28 8.14
N GLN A 813 29.13 5.47 9.06
CA GLN A 813 28.51 4.21 9.45
C GLN A 813 27.62 4.38 10.68
N PHE A 814 26.51 3.68 10.71
CA PHE A 814 25.59 3.66 11.84
C PHE A 814 24.74 2.38 11.87
N SER A 815 24.09 2.11 12.99
CA SER A 815 23.19 0.97 13.14
C SER A 815 21.93 1.38 13.87
N ILE A 816 20.81 0.70 13.59
CA ILE A 816 19.56 0.91 14.32
C ILE A 816 19.49 -0.08 15.47
N ARG A 817 19.41 0.45 16.70
CA ARG A 817 19.27 -0.36 17.92
C ARG A 817 17.98 -1.19 17.89
N THR A 818 18.06 -2.38 18.48
CA THR A 818 16.94 -3.31 18.65
C THR A 818 16.74 -3.58 20.12
N ASP A 819 15.52 -3.36 20.62
CA ASP A 819 15.10 -3.83 21.93
C ASP A 819 14.40 -5.19 21.81
N CYS A 820 14.39 -5.97 22.89
CA CYS A 820 13.76 -7.28 22.93
C CYS A 820 12.71 -7.34 24.04
N LYS A 821 11.57 -7.96 23.76
CA LYS A 821 10.50 -8.20 24.74
C LYS A 821 10.14 -9.69 24.76
N ILE A 822 9.68 -10.21 25.90
CA ILE A 822 9.14 -11.57 26.02
C ILE A 822 7.80 -11.61 26.76
N GLY A 823 6.92 -12.56 26.45
CA GLY A 823 5.63 -12.66 27.15
C GLY A 823 4.73 -13.83 26.74
N PHE A 824 3.63 -14.00 27.48
CA PHE A 824 2.61 -15.04 27.25
C PHE A 824 1.36 -14.50 26.53
N ASP A 825 1.35 -13.22 26.19
CA ASP A 825 0.47 -12.63 25.20
C ASP A 825 1.19 -11.45 24.54
N TRP A 826 0.73 -11.03 23.37
CA TRP A 826 1.44 -10.01 22.59
C TRP A 826 1.24 -8.58 23.12
N LYS A 827 0.27 -8.34 24.02
CA LYS A 827 0.03 -7.01 24.61
C LYS A 827 0.95 -6.75 25.80
N ASN A 828 1.11 -7.73 26.70
CA ASN A 828 1.67 -7.54 28.03
C ASN A 828 3.13 -8.01 28.16
N MET A 829 3.87 -8.03 27.05
CA MET A 829 5.27 -8.46 27.02
C MET A 829 6.16 -7.58 27.91
N ILE A 830 7.23 -8.17 28.43
CA ILE A 830 8.22 -7.53 29.30
C ILE A 830 9.48 -7.22 28.48
N GLU A 831 9.87 -5.95 28.49
CA GLU A 831 11.10 -5.48 27.86
C GLU A 831 12.33 -5.92 28.66
N LEU A 832 13.28 -6.53 27.96
CA LEU A 832 14.56 -6.95 28.50
C LEU A 832 15.54 -5.78 28.49
N LYS A 833 15.94 -5.33 29.68
CA LYS A 833 16.78 -4.14 29.84
C LYS A 833 18.26 -4.47 29.73
N ASP A 834 19.02 -3.48 29.26
CA ASP A 834 20.48 -3.42 29.29
C ASP A 834 21.18 -4.60 28.58
N LEU A 835 20.52 -5.18 27.58
CA LEU A 835 21.03 -6.33 26.83
C LEU A 835 22.40 -6.08 26.18
N ASP A 836 22.68 -4.85 25.75
CA ASP A 836 23.98 -4.46 25.19
C ASP A 836 25.16 -4.66 26.17
N PHE A 837 24.89 -4.76 27.47
CA PHE A 837 25.89 -4.88 28.53
C PHE A 837 25.87 -6.25 29.21
N LYS A 838 25.05 -7.19 28.71
CA LYS A 838 24.85 -8.51 29.29
C LYS A 838 25.50 -9.61 28.45
N GLN A 839 25.95 -10.66 29.11
CA GLN A 839 26.29 -11.93 28.48
C GLN A 839 25.14 -12.93 28.60
N ILE A 840 25.23 -14.03 27.84
CA ILE A 840 24.24 -15.12 27.87
C ILE A 840 23.98 -15.62 29.29
N GLY A 841 25.04 -15.78 30.10
CA GLY A 841 24.91 -16.27 31.48
C GLY A 841 24.20 -15.30 32.43
N ASP A 842 24.33 -13.99 32.21
CA ASP A 842 23.66 -12.97 33.03
C ASP A 842 22.14 -13.03 32.78
N LEU A 843 21.74 -13.09 31.51
CA LEU A 843 20.34 -13.20 31.13
C LEU A 843 19.73 -14.54 31.58
N GLU A 844 20.48 -15.64 31.47
CA GLU A 844 20.05 -16.97 31.93
C GLU A 844 19.63 -16.97 33.42
N LEU A 845 20.35 -16.22 34.26
CA LEU A 845 20.05 -16.09 35.69
C LEU A 845 18.84 -15.18 35.98
N GLU A 846 18.58 -14.18 35.14
CA GLU A 846 17.45 -13.25 35.31
C GLU A 846 16.13 -13.82 34.77
N LEU A 847 16.19 -14.66 33.73
CA LEU A 847 15.01 -15.17 33.02
C LEU A 847 13.95 -15.83 33.91
N PRO A 848 14.27 -16.61 34.96
CA PRO A 848 13.24 -17.19 35.84
C PRO A 848 12.31 -16.12 36.43
N GLY A 849 12.87 -15.02 36.94
CA GLY A 849 12.09 -13.93 37.52
C GLY A 849 11.29 -13.15 36.48
N ILE A 850 11.87 -12.94 35.29
CA ILE A 850 11.19 -12.25 34.18
C ILE A 850 10.03 -13.09 33.64
N ILE A 851 10.22 -14.41 33.50
CA ILE A 851 9.18 -15.35 33.05
C ILE A 851 8.03 -15.36 34.06
N GLU A 852 8.31 -15.40 35.36
CA GLU A 852 7.27 -15.36 36.38
C GLU A 852 6.50 -14.04 36.34
N GLN A 853 7.19 -12.91 36.23
CA GLN A 853 6.55 -11.61 36.04
C GLN A 853 5.68 -11.56 34.77
N ALA A 854 6.10 -12.21 33.69
CA ALA A 854 5.33 -12.28 32.45
C ALA A 854 4.05 -13.10 32.62
N LYS A 855 4.10 -14.20 33.39
CA LYS A 855 2.91 -14.98 33.75
C LYS A 855 1.96 -14.19 34.62
N GLU A 856 2.46 -13.52 35.65
CA GLU A 856 1.64 -12.69 36.55
C GLU A 856 0.88 -11.61 35.77
N LYS A 857 1.56 -10.88 34.87
CA LYS A 857 0.90 -9.89 34.00
C LYS A 857 -0.17 -10.48 33.10
N HIS A 858 0.09 -11.65 32.53
CA HIS A 858 -0.85 -12.36 31.68
C HIS A 858 -2.10 -12.79 32.46
N GLU A 859 -1.92 -13.37 33.65
CA GLU A 859 -3.01 -13.76 34.54
C GLU A 859 -3.81 -12.58 35.08
N GLU A 860 -3.14 -11.48 35.46
CA GLU A 860 -3.80 -10.27 35.95
C GLU A 860 -4.71 -9.67 34.87
N SER A 861 -4.24 -9.60 33.61
CA SER A 861 -5.06 -9.16 32.47
C SER A 861 -6.32 -10.02 32.35
N ARG A 862 -6.18 -11.35 32.41
CA ARG A 862 -7.34 -12.28 32.34
C ARG A 862 -8.30 -12.11 33.52
N ARG A 863 -7.79 -11.97 34.75
CA ARG A 863 -8.63 -11.79 35.95
C ARG A 863 -9.40 -10.48 35.90
N SER A 864 -8.78 -9.40 35.42
CA SER A 864 -9.44 -8.11 35.23
C SER A 864 -10.60 -8.21 34.23
N GLU A 865 -10.36 -8.85 33.08
CA GLU A 865 -11.38 -9.07 32.04
C GLU A 865 -12.57 -9.89 32.58
N ILE A 866 -12.30 -10.97 33.33
CA ILE A 866 -13.35 -11.80 33.95
C ILE A 866 -14.13 -11.03 35.02
N ARG A 867 -13.45 -10.25 35.87
CA ARG A 867 -14.09 -9.47 36.95
C ARG A 867 -15.01 -8.39 36.39
N GLU A 868 -14.56 -7.68 35.36
CA GLU A 868 -15.39 -6.70 34.65
C GLU A 868 -16.58 -7.37 33.97
N ALA A 869 -16.38 -8.56 33.39
CA ALA A 869 -17.46 -9.30 32.75
C ALA A 869 -18.52 -9.87 33.71
N SER A 870 -18.13 -10.17 34.95
CA SER A 870 -19.01 -10.76 35.97
C SER A 870 -19.83 -9.71 36.76
N SER A 871 -19.66 -8.42 36.47
CA SER A 871 -20.43 -7.37 37.13
C SER A 871 -21.89 -7.38 36.66
N PRO A 872 -22.89 -7.34 37.57
CA PRO A 872 -24.29 -7.50 37.21
C PRO A 872 -24.78 -6.43 36.24
N ARG A 873 -25.65 -6.82 35.30
CA ARG A 873 -26.38 -5.87 34.43
C ARG A 873 -27.16 -4.91 35.33
N ILE A 874 -26.89 -3.61 35.20
CA ILE A 874 -27.76 -2.58 35.76
C ILE A 874 -29.07 -2.70 34.97
N ALA A 875 -30.14 -3.07 35.68
CA ALA A 875 -31.47 -3.30 35.15
C ALA A 875 -32.16 -2.00 34.72
#